data_AF-A0AAW1A7B6-F1
#
_entry.id   AF-A0AAW1A7B6-F1
#
_cell.length_a   1.000
_cell.length_b   1.000
_cell.length_c   1.000
_cell.angle_alpha   90.00
_cell.angle_beta   90.00
_cell.angle_gamma   90.00
#
_symmetry.space_group_name_H-M   'P 1'
#
loop_
_entity.id
_entity.type
_entity.pdbx_description
1 polymer ?
#
loop_
_entity_poly.entity_id
_entity_poly.type
_entity_poly.pdbx_seq_one_letter_code
_entity_poly.pdbx_strand_id
1 'polypeptide(L)'
;MNSDESDYENGSQYTNGSVGTKDSGYSSLIPSSLDSDVNDDYYQENYQYLPFERNSPDESCSQSMQDHIYTSNLLDCNKEEPKNKLKRKMQDESSRQNKRQKTVKSKAKPNEEQVQTDLDKGKRMMKMMGYKEGCGLGKHKQGRLEPVQAPKQHGRRGFGHHIPGLEASGLKWNATEEEIKCVEDMEWIRNPNPNMPALDKMKLWLVTGPKKLTIDDETYFCHEDIVTNVISAKTVFDRLDNVEMRRARTRCNPYETIRGVIFLNRAAVKMANIDRACNFMFTKPEGLGENELLYFADVCAGPGGFSEYVLWRKKWHAKGFGFTLKNENDFKLSDFYAGPCETFHPFYGPKENGDVFDPVNQEAFEKIIMQHTHGKGVHFMMSDGGFSVEGQENIQEILSKQLYLCQCLVALMIVREKGHFVTKLFDLFTPFSAGLVYLMYRCFEEVCIFKPNSSRPANSERYLICKSKRPGTHDVMQYLKDINHLLLKGDANNDVLQLVSFNELEKEKQFIQYLRASNEELGKKQIISLCKIAAFCEDSTLVEVKQADMRKECLEYWQLPDETRTIPRHMKPKDVLNTLVNDTSFLNINPTQLQISNIKETLSCPYDWFCMPCGTPKLDEEKSNATFYMGMGRGNVYRYVRNSWQHIDDIKIELPPNTLVYAEVVYEMVKEFKYQQKVLALHIIDAFYLGGEDVSKKYLCDRYESTKIFCEALWKPPGNNYARVRAMELFSVGSDICEKLKITQRRMKNNKTASVYELPKTPLDDNDKLYFIPRSIMFLRSTAQPWNRHVSKKTSLTYVFNYKTKKTLFDNERPSEAEASFIESFKSRLMWHWPYNENLSMNEFAKFIKDKCPKY
;
A
#
# COMPACT_ATOMS: atom_id res chain seq x y z
N MET A 1 52.73 10.74 64.61
CA MET A 1 53.94 11.19 63.88
C MET A 1 53.47 11.64 62.52
N ASN A 2 53.64 12.94 62.25
CA ASN A 2 54.10 13.60 61.02
C ASN A 2 53.92 12.84 59.67
N SER A 3 53.54 13.50 58.57
CA SER A 3 53.19 14.92 58.36
C SER A 3 52.67 15.13 56.93
N ASP A 4 51.59 15.91 56.78
CA ASP A 4 51.47 17.20 56.04
C ASP A 4 51.96 17.25 54.56
N GLU A 5 51.51 18.14 53.66
CA GLU A 5 50.54 19.27 53.62
C GLU A 5 50.14 19.42 52.11
N SER A 6 49.11 20.14 51.63
CA SER A 6 48.03 21.00 52.13
C SER A 6 46.80 20.80 51.18
N ASP A 7 45.76 21.58 50.83
CA ASP A 7 45.01 22.85 51.13
C ASP A 7 43.74 22.78 50.20
N TYR A 8 42.71 23.63 50.09
CA TYR A 8 41.93 24.64 50.87
C TYR A 8 40.60 24.80 50.07
N GLU A 9 39.45 25.29 50.54
CA GLU A 9 38.91 25.74 51.84
C GLU A 9 37.38 25.46 51.82
N ASN A 10 36.65 25.63 52.94
CA ASN A 10 35.18 25.63 52.96
C ASN A 10 34.65 26.38 54.19
N GLY A 11 33.78 27.39 54.00
CA GLY A 11 33.40 28.34 55.06
C GLY A 11 31.96 28.84 54.99
N SER A 12 31.26 28.80 56.12
CA SER A 12 29.85 29.22 56.26
C SER A 12 29.63 30.02 57.53
N GLN A 13 28.77 31.06 57.52
CA GLN A 13 27.81 31.34 58.61
C GLN A 13 26.81 32.48 58.29
N TYR A 14 25.86 32.68 59.22
CA TYR A 14 24.64 33.50 59.12
C TYR A 14 24.84 34.99 59.43
N THR A 15 23.94 35.87 58.94
CA THR A 15 23.00 36.64 59.81
C THR A 15 21.93 37.45 59.04
N ASN A 16 20.94 37.97 59.79
CA ASN A 16 19.66 38.53 59.35
C ASN A 16 19.70 39.80 58.46
N GLY A 17 18.71 39.95 57.58
CA GLY A 17 18.26 41.20 56.97
C GLY A 17 16.76 41.11 56.63
N SER A 18 15.98 42.17 56.86
CA SER A 18 14.51 42.10 56.89
C SER A 18 13.81 42.96 55.82
N VAL A 19 12.46 42.91 55.83
CA VAL A 19 11.46 43.66 55.02
C VAL A 19 10.97 42.92 53.77
N GLY A 20 9.64 42.95 53.56
CA GLY A 20 8.98 42.52 52.32
C GLY A 20 7.66 43.26 52.11
N THR A 21 7.26 43.43 50.85
CA THR A 21 5.95 43.98 50.45
C THR A 21 5.54 43.59 49.03
N LYS A 22 4.29 43.13 48.88
CA LYS A 22 3.33 43.33 47.77
C LYS A 22 3.73 43.07 46.29
N ASP A 23 3.11 42.03 45.73
CA ASP A 23 2.15 42.02 44.59
C ASP A 23 2.36 42.83 43.29
N SER A 24 1.73 42.28 42.22
CA SER A 24 1.61 42.74 40.81
C SER A 24 2.82 42.44 39.90
N GLY A 25 2.66 42.25 38.58
CA GLY A 25 1.44 42.22 37.74
C GLY A 25 1.80 42.34 36.24
N TYR A 26 0.82 42.07 35.36
CA TYR A 26 0.94 41.98 33.87
C TYR A 26 1.77 40.78 33.36
N SER A 27 1.35 39.94 32.40
CA SER A 27 0.37 39.97 31.28
C SER A 27 0.94 40.44 29.94
N SER A 28 0.91 39.54 28.95
CA SER A 28 1.26 39.78 27.55
C SER A 28 0.06 40.24 26.72
N LEU A 29 0.31 41.01 25.66
CA LEU A 29 -0.74 41.55 24.78
C LEU A 29 -0.75 40.82 23.43
N ILE A 30 -1.96 40.55 22.93
CA ILE A 30 -2.27 40.21 21.54
C ILE A 30 -3.30 41.23 21.06
N PRO A 31 -3.08 41.95 19.94
CA PRO A 31 -4.09 42.83 19.38
C PRO A 31 -5.03 42.07 18.42
N SER A 32 -6.33 42.18 18.67
CA SER A 32 -7.39 41.85 17.71
C SER A 32 -7.86 43.10 16.97
N SER A 33 -8.35 42.95 15.73
CA SER A 33 -9.10 43.98 14.99
C SER A 33 -10.49 43.47 14.60
N LEU A 34 -11.47 44.37 14.53
CA LEU A 34 -12.89 44.03 14.48
C LEU A 34 -13.46 43.94 13.05
N ASP A 35 -14.48 43.08 12.92
CA ASP A 35 -15.79 43.25 12.28
C ASP A 35 -15.97 44.20 11.08
N SER A 36 -16.61 43.67 10.03
CA SER A 36 -17.72 44.35 9.34
C SER A 36 -18.64 43.31 8.68
N ASP A 37 -19.95 43.58 8.66
CA ASP A 37 -21.00 42.66 8.17
C ASP A 37 -21.06 42.52 6.63
N VAL A 38 -21.70 41.45 6.14
CA VAL A 38 -22.95 41.53 5.33
C VAL A 38 -23.40 40.12 4.85
N ASN A 39 -24.66 39.79 5.18
CA ASN A 39 -25.64 38.85 4.59
C ASN A 39 -25.24 37.54 3.86
N ASP A 40 -26.08 36.52 4.11
CA ASP A 40 -26.34 35.40 3.19
C ASP A 40 -26.82 35.86 1.81
N ASP A 41 -26.52 35.08 0.75
CA ASP A 41 -27.61 34.41 0.01
C ASP A 41 -27.12 33.22 -0.85
N TYR A 42 -28.07 32.44 -1.38
CA TYR A 42 -27.87 31.25 -2.20
C TYR A 42 -27.09 31.49 -3.51
N TYR A 43 -26.34 30.47 -3.97
CA TYR A 43 -26.54 29.91 -5.32
C TYR A 43 -26.08 28.45 -5.42
N GLN A 44 -26.87 27.61 -6.10
CA GLN A 44 -26.45 26.30 -6.60
C GLN A 44 -25.98 26.45 -8.05
N GLU A 45 -24.79 25.97 -8.40
CA GLU A 45 -24.46 25.69 -9.81
C GLU A 45 -23.76 24.33 -9.97
N ASN A 46 -24.05 23.67 -11.08
CA ASN A 46 -23.53 22.35 -11.41
C ASN A 46 -22.22 22.46 -12.20
N TYR A 47 -21.17 21.77 -11.76
CA TYR A 47 -20.03 21.46 -12.62
C TYR A 47 -19.97 19.97 -12.94
N GLN A 48 -20.21 19.63 -14.21
CA GLN A 48 -20.09 18.27 -14.72
C GLN A 48 -18.61 17.86 -14.78
N TYR A 49 -18.20 16.97 -13.87
CA TYR A 49 -16.87 16.38 -13.92
C TYR A 49 -16.75 15.36 -15.06
N LEU A 50 -16.13 15.78 -16.16
CA LEU A 50 -15.56 14.85 -17.15
C LEU A 50 -14.33 14.15 -16.54
N PRO A 51 -14.16 12.83 -16.73
CA PRO A 51 -13.10 12.08 -16.07
C PRO A 51 -11.72 12.34 -16.72
N PHE A 52 -10.89 13.15 -16.05
CA PHE A 52 -9.48 13.30 -16.39
C PHE A 52 -8.64 12.17 -15.75
N GLU A 53 -8.10 11.27 -16.57
CA GLU A 53 -7.06 10.33 -16.13
C GLU A 53 -5.77 11.10 -15.80
N ARG A 54 -5.46 11.28 -14.51
CA ARG A 54 -4.15 11.78 -14.07
C ARG A 54 -3.18 10.61 -13.86
N ASN A 55 -2.15 10.55 -14.69
CA ASN A 55 -1.08 9.56 -14.57
C ASN A 55 -0.27 9.74 -13.26
N SER A 56 0.24 8.63 -12.71
CA SER A 56 1.23 8.64 -11.63
C SER A 56 2.64 8.92 -12.17
N PRO A 57 3.56 9.51 -11.37
CA PRO A 57 4.86 9.99 -11.85
C PRO A 57 5.91 8.87 -12.00
N ASP A 58 5.76 8.03 -13.03
CA ASP A 58 6.90 7.39 -13.70
C ASP A 58 7.39 8.34 -14.83
N GLU A 59 8.14 9.38 -14.46
CA GLU A 59 8.77 10.41 -15.32
C GLU A 59 7.82 11.30 -16.17
N SER A 60 7.47 12.46 -15.62
CA SER A 60 7.49 13.77 -16.34
C SER A 60 7.16 14.93 -15.41
N CYS A 61 7.99 15.97 -15.40
CA CYS A 61 7.74 17.22 -14.67
C CYS A 61 6.65 18.10 -15.33
N SER A 62 6.09 19.04 -14.58
CA SER A 62 5.05 20.00 -15.00
C SER A 62 5.60 21.41 -15.20
N GLN A 63 5.12 22.15 -16.20
CA GLN A 63 5.26 23.61 -16.19
C GLN A 63 4.16 24.38 -16.96
N SER A 64 4.08 25.66 -16.61
CA SER A 64 3.13 26.71 -16.99
C SER A 64 2.72 26.82 -18.46
N MET A 65 1.46 27.20 -18.68
CA MET A 65 1.07 28.03 -19.83
C MET A 65 1.22 29.52 -19.48
N GLN A 66 1.56 30.34 -20.46
CA GLN A 66 1.31 31.79 -20.44
C GLN A 66 0.30 32.11 -21.54
N ASP A 67 -0.65 33.00 -21.25
CA ASP A 67 -1.71 33.36 -22.20
C ASP A 67 -1.17 34.14 -23.39
N HIS A 68 -1.61 33.76 -24.60
CA HIS A 68 -1.72 34.72 -25.70
C HIS A 68 -3.08 34.61 -26.39
N ILE A 69 -3.85 35.68 -26.21
CA ILE A 69 -5.17 35.93 -26.79
C ILE A 69 -5.08 35.94 -28.32
N TYR A 70 -6.02 35.27 -28.98
CA TYR A 70 -6.63 35.80 -30.21
C TYR A 70 -8.14 35.50 -30.22
N THR A 71 -8.89 36.33 -30.94
CA THR A 71 -10.27 36.68 -30.58
C THR A 71 -11.37 36.04 -31.44
N SER A 72 -12.58 36.18 -30.91
CA SER A 72 -13.84 36.48 -31.60
C SER A 72 -14.56 35.38 -32.42
N ASN A 73 -15.72 35.02 -31.86
CA ASN A 73 -17.05 35.08 -32.50
C ASN A 73 -17.33 34.09 -33.65
N LEU A 74 -18.24 33.12 -33.43
CA LEU A 74 -19.70 33.27 -33.52
C LEU A 74 -20.18 33.65 -34.94
N LEU A 75 -20.78 32.68 -35.65
CA LEU A 75 -22.23 32.70 -35.87
C LEU A 75 -22.79 31.34 -36.33
N ASP A 76 -23.60 30.81 -35.42
CA ASP A 76 -24.71 29.84 -35.47
C ASP A 76 -25.30 29.28 -36.80
N CYS A 77 -26.07 28.20 -36.62
CA CYS A 77 -27.23 27.75 -37.39
C CYS A 77 -27.09 26.98 -38.72
N ASN A 78 -27.00 25.65 -38.54
CA ASN A 78 -28.09 24.68 -38.88
C ASN A 78 -28.40 24.26 -40.34
N LYS A 79 -28.37 22.91 -40.49
CA LYS A 79 -29.36 22.00 -41.15
C LYS A 79 -29.14 21.44 -42.58
N GLU A 80 -29.25 20.10 -42.60
CA GLU A 80 -29.95 19.23 -43.56
C GLU A 80 -29.33 18.90 -44.95
N GLU A 81 -28.70 17.72 -45.01
CA GLU A 81 -28.75 16.77 -46.14
C GLU A 81 -30.22 16.39 -46.52
N PRO A 82 -30.58 15.74 -47.67
CA PRO A 82 -29.76 14.73 -48.38
C PRO A 82 -30.02 14.41 -49.89
N LYS A 83 -29.34 13.35 -50.38
CA LYS A 83 -29.70 12.40 -51.48
C LYS A 83 -29.59 12.80 -52.97
N ASN A 84 -28.53 12.28 -53.60
CA ASN A 84 -28.49 11.52 -54.88
C ASN A 84 -29.77 11.40 -55.76
N LYS A 85 -29.69 11.74 -57.07
CA LYS A 85 -29.79 10.77 -58.22
C LYS A 85 -29.77 11.38 -59.66
N LEU A 86 -28.76 10.98 -60.45
CA LEU A 86 -28.76 10.49 -61.85
C LEU A 86 -29.61 11.14 -63.01
N LYS A 87 -28.84 11.59 -64.04
CA LYS A 87 -28.99 11.37 -65.51
C LYS A 87 -30.05 12.07 -66.40
N ARG A 88 -29.53 12.83 -67.39
CA ARG A 88 -29.74 12.72 -68.87
C ARG A 88 -28.41 13.17 -69.55
N LYS A 89 -27.85 12.52 -70.60
CA LYS A 89 -28.23 12.46 -72.03
C LYS A 89 -28.26 13.84 -72.72
N MET A 90 -27.69 14.07 -73.92
CA MET A 90 -26.94 13.19 -74.84
C MET A 90 -26.27 14.03 -75.97
N GLN A 91 -25.15 13.57 -76.56
CA GLN A 91 -24.84 13.80 -77.99
C GLN A 91 -23.74 12.85 -78.50
N ASP A 92 -24.08 12.04 -79.51
CA ASP A 92 -23.15 11.39 -80.46
C ASP A 92 -22.94 12.37 -81.66
N GLU A 93 -22.13 12.19 -82.70
CA GLU A 93 -21.75 11.05 -83.56
C GLU A 93 -20.43 11.39 -84.32
N SER A 94 -19.77 10.55 -85.15
CA SER A 94 -19.56 9.09 -85.24
C SER A 94 -18.35 8.85 -86.17
N SER A 95 -17.56 7.77 -86.07
CA SER A 95 -17.66 6.51 -86.86
C SER A 95 -16.30 5.78 -86.72
N ARG A 96 -16.09 4.45 -86.64
CA ARG A 96 -16.69 3.17 -87.13
C ARG A 96 -16.00 2.56 -88.37
N GLN A 97 -15.07 1.62 -88.14
CA GLN A 97 -15.01 0.20 -88.62
C GLN A 97 -13.62 -0.40 -88.25
N ASN A 98 -13.42 -1.65 -87.76
CA ASN A 98 -13.76 -3.03 -88.21
C ASN A 98 -13.03 -3.48 -89.51
N LYS A 99 -12.53 -4.73 -89.69
CA LYS A 99 -12.13 -5.84 -88.77
C LYS A 99 -11.48 -6.98 -89.62
N ARG A 100 -10.72 -7.91 -89.00
CA ARG A 100 -10.11 -9.16 -89.59
C ARG A 100 -8.86 -8.89 -90.46
N GLN A 101 -7.97 -9.87 -90.75
CA GLN A 101 -8.01 -11.33 -90.53
C GLN A 101 -6.63 -11.95 -90.15
N LYS A 102 -6.66 -13.16 -89.57
CA LYS A 102 -5.52 -13.93 -89.01
C LYS A 102 -4.69 -14.70 -90.07
N THR A 103 -3.39 -14.89 -89.81
CA THR A 103 -2.67 -16.17 -90.07
C THR A 103 -1.61 -16.43 -88.98
N VAL A 104 -1.00 -17.64 -88.93
CA VAL A 104 -0.36 -18.23 -87.74
C VAL A 104 0.80 -19.19 -88.10
N LYS A 105 1.78 -19.39 -87.19
CA LYS A 105 2.96 -20.32 -87.20
C LYS A 105 4.19 -19.85 -88.02
N SER A 106 5.45 -20.15 -87.64
CA SER A 106 5.99 -20.78 -86.40
C SER A 106 7.52 -20.69 -86.22
N LYS A 107 7.98 -20.73 -84.95
CA LYS A 107 9.28 -21.25 -84.43
C LYS A 107 10.61 -20.67 -84.99
N ALA A 108 11.35 -19.93 -84.13
CA ALA A 108 12.71 -20.24 -83.67
C ALA A 108 13.22 -19.19 -82.63
N LYS A 109 14.31 -19.52 -81.90
CA LYS A 109 15.10 -18.62 -81.03
C LYS A 109 16.41 -18.20 -81.77
N PRO A 110 17.29 -17.30 -81.27
CA PRO A 110 17.24 -16.44 -80.07
C PRO A 110 17.57 -14.94 -80.35
N ASN A 111 17.92 -14.21 -79.27
CA ASN A 111 18.70 -12.96 -79.17
C ASN A 111 18.08 -11.56 -79.41
N GLU A 112 18.12 -10.79 -78.31
CA GLU A 112 18.69 -9.43 -78.16
C GLU A 112 17.97 -8.13 -78.59
N GLU A 113 18.05 -7.18 -77.65
CA GLU A 113 18.05 -5.71 -77.77
C GLU A 113 16.99 -4.96 -78.60
N GLN A 114 16.01 -4.37 -77.88
CA GLN A 114 15.66 -2.94 -78.05
C GLN A 114 14.84 -2.37 -76.88
N VAL A 115 15.52 -1.75 -75.90
CA VAL A 115 14.91 -0.91 -74.84
C VAL A 115 15.75 0.36 -74.67
N GLN A 116 15.87 1.15 -75.75
CA GLN A 116 16.94 2.16 -75.90
C GLN A 116 16.45 3.46 -76.59
N THR A 117 15.35 4.06 -76.12
CA THR A 117 14.79 5.30 -76.73
C THR A 117 14.54 6.47 -75.77
N ASP A 118 14.03 6.25 -74.56
CA ASP A 118 13.64 7.39 -73.67
C ASP A 118 14.76 7.94 -72.79
N LEU A 119 15.85 7.19 -72.57
CA LEU A 119 17.00 7.63 -71.76
C LEU A 119 17.78 8.82 -72.34
N ASP A 120 17.74 9.03 -73.66
CA ASP A 120 18.66 9.97 -74.34
C ASP A 120 18.29 11.45 -74.13
N LYS A 121 16.99 11.80 -74.04
CA LYS A 121 16.57 13.20 -73.82
C LYS A 121 17.08 13.76 -72.50
N GLY A 122 16.98 12.99 -71.41
CA GLY A 122 17.51 13.36 -70.10
C GLY A 122 19.04 13.50 -70.12
N LYS A 123 19.73 12.53 -70.74
CA LYS A 123 21.20 12.53 -70.83
C LYS A 123 21.73 13.72 -71.65
N ARG A 124 21.00 14.16 -72.69
CA ARG A 124 21.32 15.40 -73.45
C ARG A 124 21.15 16.67 -72.61
N MET A 125 20.03 16.85 -71.90
CA MET A 125 19.82 18.04 -71.06
C MET A 125 20.89 18.17 -69.97
N MET A 126 21.20 17.07 -69.26
CA MET A 126 22.25 17.07 -68.24
C MET A 126 23.60 17.48 -68.85
N LYS A 127 23.96 16.98 -70.04
CA LYS A 127 25.20 17.33 -70.74
C LYS A 127 25.28 18.82 -71.11
N MET A 128 24.15 19.45 -71.48
CA MET A 128 24.08 20.90 -71.69
C MET A 128 24.21 21.71 -70.39
N MET A 129 23.79 21.15 -69.25
CA MET A 129 24.00 21.74 -67.90
C MET A 129 25.39 21.41 -67.30
N GLY A 130 26.34 20.92 -68.11
CA GLY A 130 27.72 20.68 -67.71
C GLY A 130 28.01 19.31 -67.11
N TYR A 131 27.05 18.38 -67.11
CA TYR A 131 27.27 16.99 -66.66
C TYR A 131 28.41 16.31 -67.44
N LYS A 132 29.29 15.65 -66.70
CA LYS A 132 30.24 14.67 -67.23
C LYS A 132 30.01 13.36 -66.49
N GLU A 133 30.17 12.25 -67.19
CA GLU A 133 30.03 10.91 -66.62
C GLU A 133 31.03 10.74 -65.46
N GLY A 134 30.57 10.22 -64.32
CA GLY A 134 31.38 10.17 -63.09
C GLY A 134 31.69 11.54 -62.44
N CYS A 135 30.97 12.61 -62.78
CA CYS A 135 31.09 13.93 -62.16
C CYS A 135 29.72 14.48 -61.71
N GLY A 136 29.72 15.37 -60.71
CA GLY A 136 28.53 16.08 -60.26
C GLY A 136 27.94 16.99 -61.34
N LEU A 137 26.61 17.16 -61.33
CA LEU A 137 25.91 18.05 -62.26
C LEU A 137 26.27 19.53 -62.02
N GLY A 138 26.78 20.22 -63.04
CA GLY A 138 27.06 21.66 -63.01
C GLY A 138 28.41 22.07 -63.62
N LYS A 139 28.54 23.36 -63.95
CA LYS A 139 29.70 23.94 -64.65
C LYS A 139 31.07 23.64 -64.00
N HIS A 140 31.10 23.46 -62.68
CA HIS A 140 32.30 23.19 -61.88
C HIS A 140 32.32 21.76 -61.30
N LYS A 141 31.51 20.84 -61.86
CA LYS A 141 31.27 19.47 -61.36
C LYS A 141 30.64 19.40 -59.95
N GLN A 142 30.02 20.49 -59.49
CA GLN A 142 29.69 20.69 -58.07
C GLN A 142 28.41 20.00 -57.56
N GLY A 143 27.62 19.38 -58.44
CA GLY A 143 26.41 18.66 -58.06
C GLY A 143 26.70 17.37 -57.27
N ARG A 144 25.67 16.82 -56.62
CA ARG A 144 25.79 15.55 -55.89
C ARG A 144 26.07 14.40 -56.86
N LEU A 145 27.03 13.54 -56.51
CA LEU A 145 27.37 12.32 -57.25
C LEU A 145 26.58 11.10 -56.77
N GLU A 146 26.34 11.03 -55.47
CA GLU A 146 25.52 10.01 -54.84
C GLU A 146 24.04 10.19 -55.20
N PRO A 147 23.26 9.11 -55.33
CA PRO A 147 21.81 9.19 -55.42
C PRO A 147 21.24 10.01 -54.25
N VAL A 148 20.26 10.87 -54.53
CA VAL A 148 19.47 11.50 -53.47
C VAL A 148 18.70 10.37 -52.78
N GLN A 149 19.11 10.04 -51.55
CA GLN A 149 18.41 9.05 -50.73
C GLN A 149 16.93 9.43 -50.63
N ALA A 150 16.04 8.46 -50.88
CA ALA A 150 14.61 8.68 -50.73
C ALA A 150 14.33 9.13 -49.29
N PRO A 151 13.66 10.28 -49.07
CA PRO A 151 13.56 10.88 -47.74
C PRO A 151 12.65 10.03 -46.86
N LYS A 152 13.24 9.20 -45.99
CA LYS A 152 12.53 8.45 -44.96
C LYS A 152 11.77 9.44 -44.07
N GLN A 153 10.44 9.30 -43.99
CA GLN A 153 9.64 10.10 -43.07
C GLN A 153 9.55 9.39 -41.72
N HIS A 154 10.45 9.74 -40.80
CA HIS A 154 10.44 9.22 -39.42
C HIS A 154 9.31 9.90 -38.63
N GLY A 155 8.08 9.40 -38.81
CA GLY A 155 6.88 9.83 -38.09
C GLY A 155 6.59 11.33 -38.24
N ARG A 156 6.68 12.06 -37.11
CA ARG A 156 6.44 13.51 -37.02
C ARG A 156 7.70 14.37 -37.01
N ARG A 157 8.91 13.78 -37.03
CA ARG A 157 10.19 14.53 -36.94
C ARG A 157 10.47 15.48 -38.11
N GLY A 158 9.72 15.36 -39.20
CA GLY A 158 9.95 16.08 -40.46
C GLY A 158 11.00 15.40 -41.34
N PHE A 159 11.14 15.88 -42.57
CA PHE A 159 12.11 15.32 -43.52
C PHE A 159 13.54 15.75 -43.17
N GLY A 160 14.44 14.77 -43.06
CA GLY A 160 15.88 15.01 -42.85
C GLY A 160 16.33 15.15 -41.39
N HIS A 161 15.42 15.10 -40.41
CA HIS A 161 15.81 15.10 -39.00
C HIS A 161 16.31 13.72 -38.57
N HIS A 162 17.64 13.59 -38.44
CA HIS A 162 18.31 12.37 -37.96
C HIS A 162 18.67 12.49 -36.48
N ILE A 163 18.58 11.39 -35.73
CA ILE A 163 19.05 11.27 -34.35
C ILE A 163 20.30 10.36 -34.37
N PRO A 164 21.51 10.87 -34.04
CA PRO A 164 22.74 10.10 -34.12
C PRO A 164 22.68 8.80 -33.30
N GLY A 165 23.09 7.69 -33.92
CA GLY A 165 23.14 6.37 -33.26
C GLY A 165 21.80 5.62 -33.17
N LEU A 166 20.65 6.28 -33.38
CA LEU A 166 19.34 5.65 -33.20
C LEU A 166 19.07 4.52 -34.21
N GLU A 167 19.28 4.77 -35.50
CA GLU A 167 19.15 3.76 -36.56
C GLU A 167 20.14 2.60 -36.34
N ALA A 168 21.38 2.91 -35.92
CA ALA A 168 22.39 1.90 -35.61
C ALA A 168 22.08 1.08 -34.35
N SER A 169 21.33 1.64 -33.38
CA SER A 169 20.84 0.91 -32.20
C SER A 169 19.62 0.04 -32.55
N GLY A 170 18.69 0.55 -33.36
CA GLY A 170 17.55 -0.22 -33.86
C GLY A 170 17.97 -1.42 -34.70
N LEU A 171 19.02 -1.28 -35.53
CA LEU A 171 19.60 -2.36 -36.32
C LEU A 171 20.30 -3.46 -35.49
N LYS A 172 20.56 -3.24 -34.20
CA LYS A 172 21.05 -4.28 -33.27
C LYS A 172 19.93 -5.13 -32.67
N TRP A 173 18.65 -4.74 -32.79
CA TRP A 173 17.56 -5.52 -32.20
C TRP A 173 17.30 -6.80 -32.98
N ASN A 174 17.45 -7.94 -32.30
CA ASN A 174 17.06 -9.25 -32.80
C ASN A 174 15.91 -9.82 -31.96
N ALA A 175 14.76 -10.06 -32.61
CA ALA A 175 13.57 -10.60 -31.95
C ALA A 175 13.74 -12.06 -31.45
N THR A 176 14.76 -12.81 -31.91
CA THR A 176 15.01 -14.18 -31.41
C THR A 176 15.79 -14.24 -30.09
N GLU A 177 16.30 -13.10 -29.62
CA GLU A 177 17.05 -12.99 -28.35
C GLU A 177 16.15 -12.55 -27.18
N GLU A 178 14.91 -12.16 -27.46
CA GLU A 178 13.95 -11.68 -26.47
C GLU A 178 13.08 -12.84 -25.92
N GLU A 179 13.32 -13.23 -24.67
CA GLU A 179 12.47 -14.18 -23.97
C GLU A 179 11.22 -13.48 -23.41
N ILE A 180 10.03 -13.94 -23.83
CA ILE A 180 8.73 -13.42 -23.38
C ILE A 180 7.93 -14.59 -22.82
N LYS A 181 7.73 -14.62 -21.49
CA LYS A 181 7.08 -15.70 -20.74
C LYS A 181 6.35 -15.17 -19.51
N CYS A 182 5.18 -15.74 -19.19
CA CYS A 182 4.36 -15.36 -18.05
C CYS A 182 5.04 -15.60 -16.68
N VAL A 183 5.81 -16.69 -16.56
CA VAL A 183 6.48 -17.10 -15.32
C VAL A 183 7.95 -16.73 -15.39
N GLU A 184 8.40 -15.86 -14.50
CA GLU A 184 9.81 -15.46 -14.39
C GLU A 184 10.65 -16.49 -13.61
N ASP A 185 11.94 -16.57 -13.94
CA ASP A 185 12.90 -17.35 -13.17
C ASP A 185 13.32 -16.58 -11.91
N MET A 186 13.65 -17.29 -10.82
CA MET A 186 14.19 -16.71 -9.59
C MET A 186 15.41 -17.49 -9.11
N GLU A 187 16.60 -16.93 -9.23
CA GLU A 187 17.80 -17.46 -8.59
C GLU A 187 17.90 -16.91 -7.15
N TRP A 188 17.92 -17.82 -6.17
CA TRP A 188 18.07 -17.50 -4.75
C TRP A 188 19.45 -17.92 -4.25
N ILE A 189 20.17 -16.99 -3.62
CA ILE A 189 21.42 -17.30 -2.91
C ILE A 189 21.17 -17.39 -1.39
N ARG A 190 21.64 -18.48 -0.79
CA ARG A 190 21.54 -18.77 0.65
C ARG A 190 22.92 -18.67 1.30
N ASN A 191 23.01 -18.00 2.44
CA ASN A 191 24.28 -17.82 3.14
C ASN A 191 24.61 -19.02 4.06
N PRO A 192 25.67 -19.80 3.80
CA PRO A 192 26.03 -20.94 4.65
C PRO A 192 26.65 -20.52 6.00
N ASN A 193 27.13 -19.27 6.13
CA ASN A 193 27.73 -18.76 7.36
C ASN A 193 26.64 -18.27 8.33
N PRO A 194 26.50 -18.88 9.54
CA PRO A 194 25.50 -18.46 10.53
C PRO A 194 25.94 -17.24 11.34
N ASN A 195 27.24 -16.92 11.38
CA ASN A 195 27.77 -15.87 12.24
C ASN A 195 27.54 -14.49 11.63
N MET A 196 27.03 -13.55 12.43
CA MET A 196 26.98 -12.14 12.04
C MET A 196 28.36 -11.49 12.12
N PRO A 197 28.68 -10.51 11.25
CA PRO A 197 29.88 -9.69 11.42
C PRO A 197 29.71 -8.74 12.60
N ALA A 198 30.70 -8.68 13.49
CA ALA A 198 30.72 -7.75 14.62
C ALA A 198 30.97 -6.31 14.16
N LEU A 199 30.37 -5.34 14.86
CA LEU A 199 30.39 -3.90 14.53
C LEU A 199 31.82 -3.37 14.33
N ASP A 200 32.74 -3.70 15.22
CA ASP A 200 34.13 -3.22 15.12
C ASP A 200 34.90 -3.87 13.96
N LYS A 201 34.47 -5.04 13.48
CA LYS A 201 35.00 -5.60 12.22
C LYS A 201 34.49 -4.82 11.02
N MET A 202 33.21 -4.43 11.01
CA MET A 202 32.60 -3.66 9.92
C MET A 202 33.14 -2.23 9.83
N LYS A 203 33.51 -1.60 10.96
CA LYS A 203 34.24 -0.33 10.96
C LYS A 203 35.57 -0.40 10.19
N LEU A 204 36.26 -1.55 10.20
CA LEU A 204 37.48 -1.80 9.43
C LEU A 204 37.22 -2.14 7.94
N TRP A 205 35.96 -2.31 7.54
CA TRP A 205 35.56 -2.52 6.14
C TRP A 205 35.19 -1.23 5.41
N LEU A 206 34.87 -0.17 6.15
CA LEU A 206 34.42 1.10 5.61
C LEU A 206 35.54 1.78 4.81
N VAL A 207 35.27 2.14 3.55
CA VAL A 207 36.17 2.96 2.74
C VAL A 207 35.46 4.25 2.37
N THR A 208 36.06 5.39 2.71
CA THR A 208 35.59 6.72 2.31
C THR A 208 36.58 7.41 1.37
N GLY A 209 36.14 8.46 0.68
CA GLY A 209 36.98 9.24 -0.23
C GLY A 209 36.19 10.33 -0.97
N PRO A 210 36.79 10.97 -1.99
CA PRO A 210 36.09 11.97 -2.79
C PRO A 210 34.89 11.39 -3.52
N LYS A 211 33.79 12.14 -3.56
CA LYS A 211 32.52 11.70 -4.15
C LYS A 211 32.68 11.41 -5.64
N LYS A 212 32.57 10.13 -6.00
CA LYS A 212 32.56 9.66 -7.39
C LYS A 212 31.19 9.91 -8.03
N LEU A 213 31.18 10.38 -9.29
CA LEU A 213 29.98 10.63 -10.11
C LEU A 213 30.11 10.04 -11.52
N THR A 214 30.99 9.05 -11.71
CA THR A 214 31.11 8.24 -12.93
C THR A 214 30.67 6.80 -12.63
N ILE A 215 30.14 6.11 -13.63
CA ILE A 215 29.66 4.71 -13.51
C ILE A 215 30.36 3.78 -14.53
N ASP A 216 30.98 4.37 -15.55
CA ASP A 216 31.55 3.71 -16.72
C ASP A 216 32.70 2.74 -16.39
N ASP A 217 33.39 2.97 -15.28
CA ASP A 217 34.50 2.18 -14.76
C ASP A 217 34.10 1.15 -13.67
N GLU A 218 32.82 1.05 -13.30
CA GLU A 218 32.31 0.10 -12.28
C GLU A 218 32.14 -1.34 -12.81
N THR A 219 33.23 -1.91 -13.31
CA THR A 219 33.27 -3.18 -14.07
C THR A 219 33.63 -4.42 -13.22
N TYR A 220 33.74 -4.27 -11.90
CA TYR A 220 34.08 -5.39 -11.02
C TYR A 220 32.93 -6.41 -10.91
N PHE A 221 31.70 -5.90 -10.72
CA PHE A 221 30.48 -6.70 -10.51
C PHE A 221 29.64 -6.90 -11.78
N CYS A 222 30.18 -6.54 -12.97
CA CYS A 222 29.54 -6.72 -14.27
C CYS A 222 30.59 -6.63 -15.39
N HIS A 223 30.55 -7.47 -16.42
CA HIS A 223 31.50 -7.39 -17.54
C HIS A 223 31.50 -6.00 -18.21
N GLU A 224 32.69 -5.47 -18.53
CA GLU A 224 32.91 -4.14 -19.12
C GLU A 224 31.99 -3.87 -20.32
N ASP A 225 31.98 -4.79 -21.31
CA ASP A 225 31.07 -4.72 -22.47
C ASP A 225 29.60 -4.49 -22.09
N ILE A 226 29.10 -5.09 -21.01
CA ILE A 226 27.70 -4.94 -20.60
C ILE A 226 27.46 -3.56 -19.99
N VAL A 227 28.38 -3.07 -19.15
CA VAL A 227 28.32 -1.71 -18.59
C VAL A 227 28.32 -0.67 -19.73
N THR A 228 29.29 -0.75 -20.65
CA THR A 228 29.41 0.16 -21.78
C THR A 228 28.22 0.07 -22.75
N ASN A 229 27.70 -1.13 -23.05
CA ASN A 229 26.53 -1.27 -23.93
C ASN A 229 25.22 -0.81 -23.26
N VAL A 230 25.03 -0.99 -21.95
CA VAL A 230 23.87 -0.43 -21.23
C VAL A 230 23.91 1.10 -21.26
N ILE A 231 25.04 1.72 -20.90
CA ILE A 231 25.20 3.18 -20.86
C ILE A 231 25.00 3.80 -22.25
N SER A 232 25.69 3.26 -23.28
CA SER A 232 25.54 3.76 -24.65
C SER A 232 24.15 3.53 -25.24
N ALA A 233 23.45 2.45 -24.87
CA ALA A 233 22.07 2.22 -25.29
C ALA A 233 21.05 3.12 -24.56
N LYS A 234 21.30 3.51 -23.31
CA LYS A 234 20.54 4.57 -22.60
C LYS A 234 20.73 5.92 -23.32
N THR A 235 21.98 6.33 -23.57
CA THR A 235 22.33 7.65 -24.12
C THR A 235 21.88 7.92 -25.58
N VAL A 236 21.40 6.89 -26.30
CA VAL A 236 20.68 7.09 -27.57
C VAL A 236 19.37 7.87 -27.39
N PHE A 237 18.75 7.83 -26.20
CA PHE A 237 17.44 8.45 -25.94
C PHE A 237 17.51 9.89 -25.43
N ASP A 238 18.66 10.36 -24.93
CA ASP A 238 18.91 11.72 -24.40
C ASP A 238 18.58 12.86 -25.38
N ARG A 239 18.40 12.54 -26.67
CA ARG A 239 18.12 13.47 -27.77
C ARG A 239 16.80 13.18 -28.50
N LEU A 240 15.97 12.31 -27.93
CA LEU A 240 14.71 11.84 -28.51
C LEU A 240 13.52 12.54 -27.84
N ASP A 241 12.41 12.73 -28.55
CA ASP A 241 11.22 13.32 -27.95
C ASP A 241 10.59 12.39 -26.90
N ASN A 242 10.37 12.91 -25.70
CA ASN A 242 9.77 12.18 -24.59
C ASN A 242 8.35 11.66 -24.90
N VAL A 243 7.59 12.23 -25.85
CA VAL A 243 6.30 11.66 -26.29
C VAL A 243 6.50 10.51 -27.27
N GLU A 244 7.42 10.62 -28.21
CA GLU A 244 7.81 9.58 -29.17
C GLU A 244 8.41 8.35 -28.48
N MET A 245 9.38 8.53 -27.57
CA MET A 245 9.98 7.44 -26.78
C MET A 245 8.90 6.67 -26.02
N ARG A 246 8.02 7.38 -25.30
CA ARG A 246 6.93 6.76 -24.53
C ARG A 246 5.95 6.00 -25.44
N ARG A 247 5.70 6.46 -26.67
CA ARG A 247 4.87 5.74 -27.66
C ARG A 247 5.52 4.49 -28.23
N ALA A 248 6.82 4.53 -28.55
CA ALA A 248 7.57 3.34 -28.97
C ALA A 248 7.60 2.29 -27.86
N ARG A 249 8.00 2.71 -26.64
CA ARG A 249 8.01 1.88 -25.43
C ARG A 249 6.64 1.24 -25.12
N THR A 250 5.55 1.96 -25.35
CA THR A 250 4.17 1.44 -25.16
C THR A 250 3.80 0.36 -26.19
N ARG A 251 4.27 0.48 -27.44
CA ARG A 251 4.02 -0.52 -28.50
C ARG A 251 4.92 -1.76 -28.39
N CYS A 252 6.10 -1.64 -27.78
CA CYS A 252 7.13 -2.68 -27.83
C CYS A 252 7.23 -3.55 -26.57
N ASN A 253 6.76 -3.07 -25.41
CA ASN A 253 6.79 -3.84 -24.16
C ASN A 253 5.66 -4.89 -24.16
N PRO A 254 5.95 -6.20 -24.06
CA PRO A 254 4.91 -7.25 -24.06
C PRO A 254 3.92 -7.16 -22.89
N TYR A 255 4.30 -6.51 -21.79
CA TYR A 255 3.51 -6.47 -20.55
C TYR A 255 2.78 -5.14 -20.32
N GLU A 256 2.87 -4.17 -21.25
CA GLU A 256 2.35 -2.79 -21.05
C GLU A 256 0.83 -2.72 -20.88
N THR A 257 0.09 -3.64 -21.49
CA THR A 257 -1.39 -3.74 -21.44
C THR A 257 -1.94 -4.09 -20.07
N ILE A 258 -1.12 -4.64 -19.17
CA ILE A 258 -1.52 -5.00 -17.80
C ILE A 258 -1.87 -3.75 -16.99
N ARG A 259 -1.01 -2.73 -17.04
CA ARG A 259 -1.14 -1.44 -16.32
C ARG A 259 -1.37 -1.62 -14.81
N GLY A 260 -2.41 -0.99 -14.25
CA GLY A 260 -2.82 -1.08 -12.84
C GLY A 260 -4.00 -2.02 -12.58
N VAL A 261 -4.65 -2.55 -13.63
CA VAL A 261 -5.83 -3.43 -13.50
C VAL A 261 -6.96 -2.75 -12.69
N ILE A 262 -7.27 -3.25 -11.49
CA ILE A 262 -8.23 -2.67 -10.53
C ILE A 262 -7.63 -1.63 -9.57
N PHE A 263 -6.30 -1.52 -9.52
CA PHE A 263 -5.56 -0.75 -8.52
C PHE A 263 -5.21 0.67 -8.98
N LEU A 264 -4.90 1.54 -8.02
CA LEU A 264 -4.63 2.96 -8.22
C LEU A 264 -3.44 3.25 -9.15
N ASN A 265 -2.45 2.37 -9.21
CA ASN A 265 -1.33 2.45 -10.15
C ASN A 265 -0.72 1.06 -10.45
N ARG A 266 0.27 1.03 -11.35
CA ARG A 266 1.00 -0.20 -11.73
C ARG A 266 1.90 -0.77 -10.63
N ALA A 267 2.23 -0.02 -9.58
CA ALA A 267 3.07 -0.52 -8.48
C ALA A 267 2.36 -1.63 -7.69
N ALA A 268 1.05 -1.50 -7.46
CA ALA A 268 0.23 -2.56 -6.88
C ALA A 268 0.39 -3.91 -7.64
N VAL A 269 0.47 -3.84 -8.96
CA VAL A 269 0.65 -5.02 -9.81
C VAL A 269 2.09 -5.56 -9.74
N LYS A 270 3.11 -4.71 -9.57
CA LYS A 270 4.47 -5.17 -9.22
C LYS A 270 4.47 -6.01 -7.95
N MET A 271 3.79 -5.54 -6.90
CA MET A 271 3.72 -6.31 -5.64
C MET A 271 2.90 -7.60 -5.81
N ALA A 272 1.83 -7.61 -6.61
CA ALA A 272 1.08 -8.83 -6.94
C ALA A 272 1.95 -9.87 -7.68
N ASN A 273 2.73 -9.41 -8.65
CA ASN A 273 3.66 -10.20 -9.45
C ASN A 273 4.79 -10.78 -8.59
N ILE A 274 5.43 -9.97 -7.75
CA ILE A 274 6.49 -10.39 -6.83
C ILE A 274 5.95 -11.35 -5.76
N ASP A 275 4.79 -11.05 -5.17
CA ASP A 275 4.14 -11.92 -4.18
C ASP A 275 3.78 -13.27 -4.81
N ARG A 276 3.26 -13.32 -6.05
CA ARG A 276 3.03 -14.59 -6.74
C ARG A 276 4.33 -15.35 -7.02
N ALA A 277 5.38 -14.68 -7.50
CA ALA A 277 6.67 -15.32 -7.79
C ALA A 277 7.29 -15.94 -6.52
N CYS A 278 7.23 -15.22 -5.40
CA CYS A 278 7.59 -15.71 -4.07
C CYS A 278 6.53 -16.63 -3.42
N ASN A 279 5.69 -17.32 -4.22
CA ASN A 279 4.66 -18.27 -3.79
C ASN A 279 3.73 -17.76 -2.66
N PHE A 280 3.38 -16.47 -2.72
CA PHE A 280 2.57 -15.70 -1.78
C PHE A 280 3.20 -15.50 -0.38
N MET A 281 4.52 -15.59 -0.20
CA MET A 281 5.13 -15.48 1.13
C MET A 281 4.87 -14.16 1.87
N PHE A 282 4.50 -13.08 1.17
CA PHE A 282 4.18 -11.81 1.84
C PHE A 282 2.72 -11.79 2.32
N THR A 283 1.76 -12.24 1.49
CA THR A 283 0.34 -12.26 1.90
C THR A 283 -0.07 -13.53 2.66
N LYS A 284 0.72 -14.60 2.57
CA LYS A 284 0.54 -15.90 3.25
C LYS A 284 1.89 -16.39 3.84
N PRO A 285 2.52 -15.64 4.76
CA PRO A 285 3.77 -16.08 5.39
C PRO A 285 3.55 -17.35 6.22
N GLU A 286 4.56 -18.20 6.25
CA GLU A 286 4.55 -19.44 7.05
C GLU A 286 4.42 -19.13 8.54
N GLY A 287 3.58 -19.90 9.25
CA GLY A 287 3.39 -19.78 10.70
C GLY A 287 2.41 -18.69 11.16
N LEU A 288 1.81 -17.90 10.26
CA LEU A 288 0.70 -17.00 10.61
C LEU A 288 -0.53 -17.82 11.05
N GLY A 289 -1.01 -17.62 12.27
CA GLY A 289 -2.21 -18.28 12.78
C GLY A 289 -3.50 -17.76 12.13
N GLU A 290 -4.55 -18.61 12.08
CA GLU A 290 -5.86 -18.24 11.52
C GLU A 290 -6.49 -17.00 12.18
N ASN A 291 -6.13 -16.74 13.44
CA ASN A 291 -6.57 -15.62 14.26
C ASN A 291 -5.44 -14.59 14.55
N GLU A 292 -4.36 -14.52 13.74
CA GLU A 292 -3.31 -13.48 13.84
C GLU A 292 -3.39 -12.48 12.67
N LEU A 293 -3.17 -11.19 12.95
CA LEU A 293 -3.10 -10.14 11.93
C LEU A 293 -1.80 -10.19 11.12
N LEU A 294 -1.91 -10.04 9.80
CA LEU A 294 -0.75 -9.81 8.94
C LEU A 294 -0.29 -8.35 9.08
N TYR A 295 0.56 -8.06 10.07
CA TYR A 295 1.25 -6.77 10.17
C TYR A 295 2.30 -6.60 9.06
N PHE A 296 2.28 -5.48 8.34
CA PHE A 296 3.23 -5.14 7.27
C PHE A 296 3.61 -3.65 7.28
N ALA A 297 4.74 -3.29 6.67
CA ALA A 297 5.16 -1.89 6.48
C ALA A 297 5.43 -1.56 5.00
N ASP A 298 5.08 -0.34 4.58
CA ASP A 298 5.22 0.17 3.21
C ASP A 298 5.95 1.53 3.24
N VAL A 299 7.20 1.55 2.76
CA VAL A 299 8.15 2.67 2.98
C VAL A 299 8.58 3.30 1.67
N CYS A 300 8.68 4.64 1.63
CA CYS A 300 8.94 5.43 0.42
C CYS A 300 7.95 5.11 -0.72
N ALA A 301 6.68 4.89 -0.35
CA ALA A 301 5.72 4.14 -1.16
C ALA A 301 4.51 4.94 -1.66
N GLY A 302 4.45 6.25 -1.42
CA GLY A 302 3.37 7.09 -1.97
C GLY A 302 3.28 6.97 -3.49
N PRO A 303 2.08 6.84 -4.09
CA PRO A 303 0.76 7.02 -3.49
C PRO A 303 0.15 5.82 -2.73
N GLY A 304 0.86 4.70 -2.58
CA GLY A 304 0.44 3.55 -1.75
C GLY A 304 -0.01 2.30 -2.51
N GLY A 305 0.39 2.12 -3.78
CA GLY A 305 -0.06 0.99 -4.61
C GLY A 305 0.29 -0.38 -4.03
N PHE A 306 1.48 -0.55 -3.46
CA PHE A 306 1.90 -1.79 -2.78
C PHE A 306 0.95 -2.14 -1.62
N SER A 307 0.64 -1.16 -0.75
CA SER A 307 -0.37 -1.31 0.30
C SER A 307 -1.77 -1.65 -0.21
N GLU A 308 -2.24 -1.02 -1.30
CA GLU A 308 -3.56 -1.34 -1.86
C GLU A 308 -3.66 -2.80 -2.31
N TYR A 309 -2.60 -3.37 -2.90
CA TYR A 309 -2.55 -4.80 -3.23
C TYR A 309 -2.70 -5.69 -1.99
N VAL A 310 -1.88 -5.46 -0.96
CA VAL A 310 -1.89 -6.28 0.26
C VAL A 310 -3.26 -6.21 0.95
N LEU A 311 -3.83 -5.01 1.06
CA LEU A 311 -5.14 -4.77 1.67
C LEU A 311 -6.29 -5.33 0.80
N TRP A 312 -6.20 -5.28 -0.53
CA TRP A 312 -7.17 -5.96 -1.39
C TRP A 312 -7.09 -7.49 -1.21
N ARG A 313 -5.89 -8.07 -1.11
CA ARG A 313 -5.69 -9.53 -0.97
C ARG A 313 -6.11 -10.05 0.41
N LYS A 314 -5.98 -9.25 1.48
CA LYS A 314 -6.17 -9.68 2.88
C LYS A 314 -7.36 -9.03 3.60
N LYS A 315 -7.99 -8.03 2.99
CA LYS A 315 -9.05 -7.21 3.59
C LYS A 315 -8.61 -6.70 4.97
N TRP A 316 -9.46 -6.86 5.98
CA TRP A 316 -9.22 -6.38 7.34
C TRP A 316 -8.23 -7.27 8.14
N HIS A 317 -7.88 -8.47 7.65
CA HIS A 317 -6.89 -9.36 8.29
C HIS A 317 -5.42 -8.89 8.15
N ALA A 318 -5.18 -7.69 7.63
CA ALA A 318 -3.85 -7.11 7.50
C ALA A 318 -3.78 -5.70 8.12
N LYS A 319 -2.66 -5.41 8.79
CA LYS A 319 -2.37 -4.15 9.47
C LYS A 319 -1.14 -3.49 8.86
N GLY A 320 -1.36 -2.44 8.07
CA GLY A 320 -0.28 -1.74 7.35
C GLY A 320 0.19 -0.46 8.04
N PHE A 321 1.50 -0.23 7.99
CA PHE A 321 2.17 0.99 8.45
C PHE A 321 2.87 1.68 7.27
N GLY A 322 2.51 2.92 6.98
CA GLY A 322 3.10 3.70 5.89
C GLY A 322 4.14 4.70 6.38
N PHE A 323 5.24 4.88 5.65
CA PHE A 323 6.24 5.92 5.94
C PHE A 323 6.79 6.49 4.62
N THR A 324 6.36 7.68 4.22
CA THR A 324 6.70 8.32 2.94
C THR A 324 6.72 9.85 3.09
N LEU A 325 7.44 10.54 2.20
CA LEU A 325 7.46 12.00 2.13
C LEU A 325 6.06 12.58 1.91
N LYS A 326 5.72 13.66 2.62
CA LYS A 326 4.43 14.35 2.47
C LYS A 326 4.24 15.06 1.13
N ASN A 327 3.03 15.58 0.94
CA ASN A 327 2.59 16.42 -0.18
C ASN A 327 2.49 15.64 -1.51
N GLU A 328 3.35 15.90 -2.48
CA GLU A 328 3.23 15.32 -3.84
C GLU A 328 3.48 13.80 -3.86
N ASN A 329 4.32 13.32 -2.93
CA ASN A 329 4.76 11.94 -2.77
C ASN A 329 4.04 11.19 -1.63
N ASP A 330 2.89 11.72 -1.19
CA ASP A 330 2.10 11.20 -0.06
C ASP A 330 1.14 10.06 -0.44
N PHE A 331 0.66 9.32 0.55
CA PHE A 331 -0.33 8.25 0.40
C PHE A 331 -1.71 8.80 -0.01
N LYS A 332 -2.27 8.28 -1.11
CA LYS A 332 -3.58 8.68 -1.62
C LYS A 332 -4.65 7.70 -1.16
N LEU A 333 -4.92 7.67 0.14
CA LEU A 333 -5.94 6.77 0.72
C LEU A 333 -7.37 7.06 0.19
N SER A 334 -7.61 8.27 -0.31
CA SER A 334 -8.80 8.64 -1.10
C SER A 334 -9.01 7.78 -2.35
N ASP A 335 -7.93 7.21 -2.87
CA ASP A 335 -7.85 6.58 -4.19
C ASP A 335 -7.76 5.05 -4.09
N PHE A 336 -7.59 4.50 -2.88
CA PHE A 336 -7.70 3.07 -2.58
C PHE A 336 -9.15 2.64 -2.78
N TYR A 337 -9.41 1.87 -3.84
CA TYR A 337 -10.74 1.37 -4.20
C TYR A 337 -10.82 -0.16 -4.10
N ALA A 338 -9.70 -0.87 -4.23
CA ALA A 338 -9.66 -2.33 -4.17
C ALA A 338 -9.50 -2.86 -2.73
N GLY A 339 -8.70 -2.17 -1.90
CA GLY A 339 -8.40 -2.54 -0.51
C GLY A 339 -9.02 -1.59 0.53
N PRO A 340 -9.46 -2.08 1.70
CA PRO A 340 -9.90 -1.25 2.82
C PRO A 340 -8.69 -0.47 3.37
N CYS A 341 -8.69 0.86 3.23
CA CYS A 341 -7.62 1.72 3.73
C CYS A 341 -7.70 1.97 5.25
N GLU A 342 -8.79 1.56 5.90
CA GLU A 342 -9.06 1.84 7.32
C GLU A 342 -8.12 1.06 8.25
N THR A 343 -7.58 -0.09 7.83
CA THR A 343 -6.54 -0.80 8.59
C THR A 343 -5.12 -0.30 8.31
N PHE A 344 -4.94 0.62 7.35
CA PHE A 344 -3.67 1.30 7.11
C PHE A 344 -3.46 2.49 8.05
N HIS A 345 -2.19 2.80 8.36
CA HIS A 345 -1.81 4.01 9.08
C HIS A 345 -0.55 4.64 8.49
N PRO A 346 -0.67 5.78 7.77
CA PRO A 346 0.46 6.64 7.42
C PRO A 346 1.05 7.31 8.66
N PHE A 347 2.38 7.29 8.75
CA PHE A 347 3.18 7.93 9.77
C PHE A 347 4.28 8.77 9.10
N TYR A 348 4.65 9.90 9.71
CA TYR A 348 5.53 10.91 9.08
C TYR A 348 6.72 11.33 9.98
N GLY A 349 6.93 10.61 11.09
CA GLY A 349 7.95 10.93 12.08
C GLY A 349 7.69 12.21 12.89
N PRO A 350 8.46 12.46 13.96
CA PRO A 350 8.23 13.62 14.84
C PRO A 350 8.49 14.97 14.17
N LYS A 351 9.13 14.98 12.99
CA LYS A 351 9.31 16.17 12.13
C LYS A 351 8.17 16.38 11.14
N GLU A 352 7.16 15.50 11.14
CA GLU A 352 5.94 15.60 10.33
C GLU A 352 6.19 15.76 8.81
N ASN A 353 7.33 15.27 8.30
CA ASN A 353 7.75 15.38 6.91
C ASN A 353 7.81 14.03 6.16
N GLY A 354 7.94 12.91 6.89
CA GLY A 354 8.07 11.58 6.31
C GLY A 354 9.42 11.27 5.67
N ASP A 355 10.46 12.03 6.01
CA ASP A 355 11.81 11.82 5.48
C ASP A 355 12.44 10.55 6.06
N VAL A 356 12.77 9.62 5.16
CA VAL A 356 13.37 8.31 5.47
C VAL A 356 14.87 8.41 5.80
N PHE A 357 15.55 9.49 5.44
CA PHE A 357 16.96 9.68 5.78
C PHE A 357 17.12 10.12 7.25
N ASP A 358 16.09 10.70 7.86
CA ASP A 358 16.16 11.28 9.19
C ASP A 358 16.12 10.22 10.32
N PRO A 359 17.19 10.07 11.13
CA PRO A 359 17.25 9.05 12.17
C PRO A 359 16.15 9.21 13.23
N VAL A 360 15.71 10.44 13.52
CA VAL A 360 14.64 10.70 14.50
C VAL A 360 13.29 10.21 14.00
N ASN A 361 13.06 10.28 12.67
CA ASN A 361 11.88 9.69 12.06
C ASN A 361 11.98 8.15 12.01
N GLN A 362 13.15 7.60 11.64
CA GLN A 362 13.42 6.16 11.61
C GLN A 362 13.15 5.49 12.97
N GLU A 363 13.71 6.04 14.05
CA GLU A 363 13.57 5.48 15.41
C GLU A 363 12.15 5.64 15.98
N ALA A 364 11.43 6.70 15.61
CA ALA A 364 10.02 6.83 15.95
C ALA A 364 9.14 5.81 15.21
N PHE A 365 9.46 5.48 13.96
CA PHE A 365 8.76 4.47 13.16
C PHE A 365 9.09 3.03 13.64
N GLU A 366 10.32 2.78 14.09
CA GLU A 366 10.68 1.55 14.82
C GLU A 366 9.87 1.42 16.11
N LYS A 367 9.88 2.45 16.97
CA LYS A 367 9.16 2.45 18.25
C LYS A 367 7.67 2.19 18.09
N ILE A 368 7.01 2.86 17.14
CA ILE A 368 5.56 2.72 16.94
C ILE A 368 5.22 1.31 16.43
N ILE A 369 5.98 0.75 15.49
CA ILE A 369 5.77 -0.62 15.01
C ILE A 369 6.01 -1.64 16.13
N MET A 370 7.08 -1.50 16.91
CA MET A 370 7.38 -2.43 18.01
C MET A 370 6.30 -2.41 19.09
N GLN A 371 5.71 -1.24 19.41
CA GLN A 371 4.59 -1.16 20.35
C GLN A 371 3.34 -1.90 19.84
N HIS A 372 3.01 -1.81 18.55
CA HIS A 372 1.83 -2.46 17.99
C HIS A 372 2.00 -3.95 17.73
N THR A 373 3.20 -4.37 17.33
CA THR A 373 3.49 -5.75 16.96
C THR A 373 3.91 -6.60 18.16
N HIS A 374 3.56 -6.16 19.37
CA HIS A 374 3.82 -6.82 20.65
C HIS A 374 5.31 -7.14 20.85
N GLY A 375 6.18 -6.21 20.46
CA GLY A 375 7.64 -6.33 20.52
C GLY A 375 8.28 -7.20 19.44
N LYS A 376 7.51 -7.71 18.46
CA LYS A 376 8.03 -8.65 17.44
C LYS A 376 8.58 -7.96 16.19
N GLY A 377 7.97 -6.87 15.73
CA GLY A 377 8.14 -6.31 14.38
C GLY A 377 7.08 -6.80 13.37
N VAL A 378 7.05 -6.19 12.18
CA VAL A 378 6.14 -6.58 11.07
C VAL A 378 6.55 -7.91 10.45
N HIS A 379 5.59 -8.66 9.88
CA HIS A 379 5.88 -9.90 9.13
C HIS A 379 6.73 -9.63 7.91
N PHE A 380 6.50 -8.50 7.23
CA PHE A 380 7.36 -8.04 6.16
C PHE A 380 7.33 -6.52 6.01
N MET A 381 8.40 -6.00 5.41
CA MET A 381 8.49 -4.65 4.89
C MET A 381 8.59 -4.68 3.37
N MET A 382 7.96 -3.74 2.70
CA MET A 382 8.09 -3.47 1.27
C MET A 382 8.42 -2.00 1.04
N SER A 383 9.18 -1.69 -0.01
CA SER A 383 9.50 -0.31 -0.39
C SER A 383 9.74 -0.14 -1.90
N ASP A 384 9.17 0.92 -2.48
CA ASP A 384 9.31 1.28 -3.90
C ASP A 384 10.01 2.64 -4.07
N GLY A 385 10.98 2.94 -3.21
CA GLY A 385 11.64 4.24 -3.15
C GLY A 385 12.41 4.62 -4.41
N GLY A 386 12.21 5.85 -4.87
CA GLY A 386 12.94 6.47 -5.98
C GLY A 386 12.57 7.95 -6.11
N PHE A 387 13.32 8.68 -6.92
CA PHE A 387 13.09 10.11 -7.23
C PHE A 387 13.53 10.40 -8.67
N SER A 388 13.12 11.55 -9.22
CA SER A 388 13.50 11.92 -10.58
C SER A 388 15.00 12.21 -10.69
N VAL A 389 15.62 11.66 -11.73
CA VAL A 389 17.03 11.86 -12.10
C VAL A 389 17.15 12.31 -13.56
N GLU A 390 16.17 13.08 -14.02
CA GLU A 390 16.02 13.55 -15.41
C GLU A 390 17.30 14.23 -15.93
N GLY A 391 17.92 13.66 -16.96
CA GLY A 391 19.22 14.05 -17.52
C GLY A 391 20.46 13.50 -16.80
N GLN A 392 20.29 12.58 -15.83
CA GLN A 392 21.34 11.91 -15.05
C GLN A 392 21.05 10.40 -14.84
N GLU A 393 20.24 9.79 -15.71
CA GLU A 393 19.73 8.42 -15.63
C GLU A 393 20.83 7.35 -15.54
N ASN A 394 21.99 7.62 -16.15
CA ASN A 394 23.16 6.72 -16.09
C ASN A 394 23.74 6.60 -14.67
N ILE A 395 23.66 7.64 -13.84
CA ILE A 395 24.21 7.66 -12.47
C ILE A 395 23.15 7.48 -11.37
N GLN A 396 21.96 7.00 -11.73
CA GLN A 396 20.82 6.80 -10.82
C GLN A 396 21.17 5.95 -9.59
N GLU A 397 22.04 4.94 -9.75
CA GLU A 397 22.56 4.13 -8.63
C GLU A 397 23.30 4.99 -7.60
N ILE A 398 24.27 5.79 -8.05
CA ILE A 398 25.12 6.65 -7.21
C ILE A 398 24.27 7.70 -6.49
N LEU A 399 23.30 8.29 -7.19
CA LEU A 399 22.36 9.25 -6.60
C LEU A 399 21.44 8.57 -5.55
N SER A 400 21.01 7.33 -5.79
CA SER A 400 20.08 6.59 -4.92
C SER A 400 20.75 5.90 -3.72
N LYS A 401 22.08 5.93 -3.60
CA LYS A 401 22.86 5.15 -2.60
C LYS A 401 22.34 5.26 -1.16
N GLN A 402 22.01 6.47 -0.70
CA GLN A 402 21.50 6.68 0.66
C GLN A 402 20.06 6.16 0.83
N LEU A 403 19.25 6.21 -0.23
CA LEU A 403 17.89 5.67 -0.24
C LEU A 403 17.88 4.14 -0.25
N TYR A 404 18.84 3.50 -0.92
CA TYR A 404 19.03 2.04 -0.79
C TYR A 404 19.37 1.68 0.67
N LEU A 405 20.35 2.39 1.25
CA LEU A 405 20.82 2.15 2.61
C LEU A 405 19.71 2.36 3.66
N CYS A 406 18.95 3.45 3.56
CA CYS A 406 17.89 3.76 4.53
C CYS A 406 16.70 2.79 4.43
N GLN A 407 16.31 2.34 3.23
CA GLN A 407 15.30 1.28 3.08
C GLN A 407 15.77 -0.03 3.72
N CYS A 408 17.02 -0.43 3.50
CA CYS A 408 17.59 -1.65 4.11
C CYS A 408 17.74 -1.52 5.64
N LEU A 409 18.20 -0.37 6.14
CA LEU A 409 18.33 -0.06 7.57
C LEU A 409 16.97 -0.15 8.28
N VAL A 410 15.95 0.54 7.75
CA VAL A 410 14.60 0.50 8.33
C VAL A 410 14.05 -0.93 8.33
N ALA A 411 14.32 -1.74 7.30
CA ALA A 411 13.94 -3.15 7.30
C ALA A 411 14.62 -3.96 8.42
N LEU A 412 15.91 -3.72 8.69
CA LEU A 412 16.60 -4.35 9.84
C LEU A 412 16.06 -3.88 11.20
N MET A 413 15.57 -2.65 11.30
CA MET A 413 14.90 -2.12 12.50
C MET A 413 13.52 -2.79 12.71
N ILE A 414 12.66 -2.82 11.69
CA ILE A 414 11.21 -3.08 11.90
C ILE A 414 10.72 -4.50 11.56
N VAL A 415 11.44 -5.28 10.74
CA VAL A 415 11.00 -6.63 10.33
C VAL A 415 11.29 -7.65 11.44
N ARG A 416 10.33 -8.53 11.75
CA ARG A 416 10.48 -9.60 12.75
C ARG A 416 11.49 -10.67 12.32
N GLU A 417 12.07 -11.41 13.27
CA GLU A 417 12.79 -12.64 12.95
C GLU A 417 11.88 -13.61 12.17
N LYS A 418 12.46 -14.35 11.21
CA LYS A 418 11.76 -15.12 10.16
C LYS A 418 10.92 -14.30 9.17
N GLY A 419 10.72 -13.00 9.36
CA GLY A 419 10.01 -12.10 8.45
C GLY A 419 10.75 -11.79 7.14
N HIS A 420 10.07 -11.14 6.20
CA HIS A 420 10.55 -10.91 4.83
C HIS A 420 10.78 -9.42 4.53
N PHE A 421 11.54 -9.12 3.48
CA PHE A 421 11.76 -7.76 3.00
C PHE A 421 11.81 -7.73 1.47
N VAL A 422 11.30 -6.66 0.86
CA VAL A 422 11.51 -6.36 -0.56
C VAL A 422 11.71 -4.86 -0.77
N THR A 423 12.73 -4.47 -1.53
CA THR A 423 12.95 -3.07 -1.92
C THR A 423 13.28 -2.94 -3.40
N LYS A 424 12.77 -1.89 -4.04
CA LYS A 424 13.32 -1.43 -5.31
C LYS A 424 14.79 -1.03 -5.15
N LEU A 425 15.58 -1.37 -6.15
CA LEU A 425 16.91 -0.86 -6.46
C LEU A 425 16.96 -0.56 -7.98
N PHE A 426 18.04 0.07 -8.44
CA PHE A 426 18.31 0.27 -9.87
C PHE A 426 19.52 -0.57 -10.27
N ASP A 427 20.53 0.01 -10.90
CA ASP A 427 21.78 -0.70 -11.16
C ASP A 427 22.55 -1.01 -9.86
N LEU A 428 23.41 -2.03 -9.91
CA LEU A 428 24.14 -2.59 -8.77
C LEU A 428 25.62 -2.84 -9.16
N PHE A 429 26.21 -1.88 -9.86
CA PHE A 429 27.58 -1.96 -10.35
C PHE A 429 28.60 -1.48 -9.30
N THR A 430 28.21 -0.56 -8.41
CA THR A 430 29.14 0.04 -7.44
C THR A 430 29.47 -0.90 -6.25
N PRO A 431 30.70 -0.82 -5.70
CA PRO A 431 31.07 -1.46 -4.44
C PRO A 431 30.18 -1.09 -3.24
N PHE A 432 29.59 0.10 -3.23
CA PHE A 432 28.62 0.52 -2.21
C PHE A 432 27.37 -0.37 -2.27
N SER A 433 26.74 -0.49 -3.44
CA SER A 433 25.54 -1.31 -3.62
C SER A 433 25.83 -2.79 -3.42
N ALA A 434 26.95 -3.30 -3.95
CA ALA A 434 27.39 -4.67 -3.74
C ALA A 434 27.60 -4.99 -2.25
N GLY A 435 28.25 -4.08 -1.51
CA GLY A 435 28.41 -4.19 -0.06
C GLY A 435 27.08 -4.15 0.71
N LEU A 436 26.11 -3.33 0.29
CA LEU A 436 24.79 -3.28 0.91
C LEU A 436 24.01 -4.59 0.71
N VAL A 437 23.99 -5.11 -0.52
CA VAL A 437 23.35 -6.39 -0.85
C VAL A 437 24.04 -7.55 -0.10
N TYR A 438 25.37 -7.49 0.06
CA TYR A 438 26.13 -8.44 0.88
C TYR A 438 25.69 -8.42 2.35
N LEU A 439 25.54 -7.23 2.96
CA LEU A 439 25.06 -7.10 4.35
C LEU A 439 23.64 -7.67 4.50
N MET A 440 22.74 -7.45 3.54
CA MET A 440 21.42 -8.08 3.57
C MET A 440 21.48 -9.61 3.41
N TYR A 441 22.42 -10.11 2.58
CA TYR A 441 22.78 -11.54 2.49
C TYR A 441 23.43 -12.11 3.77
N ARG A 442 23.95 -11.28 4.70
CA ARG A 442 24.29 -11.73 6.07
C ARG A 442 23.04 -11.83 6.95
N CYS A 443 22.16 -10.84 6.87
CA CYS A 443 21.03 -10.61 7.77
C CYS A 443 19.78 -11.47 7.50
N PHE A 444 19.65 -12.07 6.32
CA PHE A 444 18.52 -12.94 5.96
C PHE A 444 19.01 -14.35 5.62
N GLU A 445 18.12 -15.34 5.62
CA GLU A 445 18.48 -16.70 5.24
C GLU A 445 18.75 -16.83 3.75
N GLU A 446 17.91 -16.23 2.91
CA GLU A 446 18.01 -16.30 1.45
C GLU A 446 17.73 -14.92 0.84
N VAL A 447 18.42 -14.56 -0.24
CA VAL A 447 18.14 -13.34 -1.01
C VAL A 447 18.06 -13.62 -2.52
N CYS A 448 17.30 -12.79 -3.24
CA CYS A 448 17.11 -12.82 -4.69
C CYS A 448 17.15 -11.40 -5.25
N ILE A 449 17.70 -11.22 -6.45
CA ILE A 449 17.69 -9.96 -7.22
C ILE A 449 16.79 -10.22 -8.43
N PHE A 450 15.61 -9.60 -8.45
CA PHE A 450 14.51 -10.00 -9.32
C PHE A 450 13.97 -8.81 -10.11
N LYS A 451 13.74 -9.00 -11.42
CA LYS A 451 13.04 -8.01 -12.26
C LYS A 451 11.69 -8.59 -12.71
N PRO A 452 10.57 -8.22 -12.06
CA PRO A 452 9.25 -8.72 -12.43
C PRO A 452 8.84 -8.25 -13.83
N ASN A 453 8.04 -9.06 -14.55
CA ASN A 453 7.47 -8.74 -15.87
C ASN A 453 6.65 -7.44 -15.87
N SER A 454 6.06 -7.08 -14.73
CA SER A 454 5.35 -5.81 -14.51
C SER A 454 6.26 -4.57 -14.36
N SER A 455 7.58 -4.75 -14.22
CA SER A 455 8.58 -3.68 -14.40
C SER A 455 8.79 -3.38 -15.89
N ARG A 456 9.34 -2.21 -16.25
CA ARG A 456 9.61 -1.88 -17.67
C ARG A 456 10.91 -2.60 -18.09
N PRO A 457 10.94 -3.38 -19.18
CA PRO A 457 12.10 -4.24 -19.46
C PRO A 457 13.38 -3.45 -19.79
N ALA A 458 13.25 -2.23 -20.33
CA ALA A 458 14.38 -1.35 -20.69
C ALA A 458 14.93 -0.45 -19.56
N ASN A 459 14.28 -0.38 -18.39
CA ASN A 459 14.79 0.42 -17.26
C ASN A 459 15.62 -0.43 -16.29
N SER A 460 16.45 0.22 -15.48
CA SER A 460 17.33 -0.45 -14.51
C SER A 460 16.62 -0.93 -13.24
N GLU A 461 15.32 -0.64 -13.08
CA GLU A 461 14.51 -1.06 -11.92
C GLU A 461 14.54 -2.58 -11.74
N ARG A 462 14.94 -3.00 -10.55
CA ARG A 462 14.95 -4.39 -10.07
C ARG A 462 14.62 -4.39 -8.57
N TYR A 463 14.32 -5.55 -8.01
CA TYR A 463 13.94 -5.69 -6.62
C TYR A 463 14.90 -6.62 -5.89
N LEU A 464 15.49 -6.15 -4.79
CA LEU A 464 16.14 -7.02 -3.82
C LEU A 464 15.04 -7.61 -2.93
N ILE A 465 14.94 -8.93 -2.93
CA ILE A 465 14.01 -9.69 -2.12
C ILE A 465 14.82 -10.46 -1.09
N CYS A 466 14.51 -10.30 0.19
CA CYS A 466 15.18 -10.97 1.30
C CYS A 466 14.17 -11.80 2.09
N LYS A 467 14.46 -13.09 2.28
CA LYS A 467 13.57 -14.07 2.89
C LYS A 467 14.10 -14.53 4.24
N SER A 468 13.25 -14.47 5.25
CA SER A 468 13.49 -14.85 6.64
C SER A 468 14.70 -14.17 7.29
N LYS A 469 14.45 -13.01 7.89
CA LYS A 469 15.41 -12.27 8.73
C LYS A 469 15.94 -13.17 9.84
N ARG A 470 17.26 -13.18 10.00
CA ARG A 470 17.98 -13.93 11.03
C ARG A 470 17.98 -13.19 12.38
N PRO A 471 18.20 -13.89 13.50
CA PRO A 471 18.51 -13.24 14.78
C PRO A 471 19.85 -12.49 14.72
N GLY A 472 20.06 -11.58 15.69
CA GLY A 472 21.37 -10.98 15.93
C GLY A 472 21.84 -9.90 14.94
N THR A 473 20.96 -9.33 14.11
CA THR A 473 21.32 -8.29 13.12
C THR A 473 21.67 -6.92 13.71
N HIS A 474 21.82 -6.80 15.03
CA HIS A 474 21.96 -5.52 15.74
C HIS A 474 23.23 -4.76 15.33
N ASP A 475 24.38 -5.42 15.26
CA ASP A 475 25.65 -4.81 14.85
C ASP A 475 25.59 -4.26 13.42
N VAL A 476 24.93 -4.97 12.50
CA VAL A 476 24.75 -4.53 11.10
C VAL A 476 23.81 -3.33 11.04
N MET A 477 22.72 -3.36 11.82
CA MET A 477 21.80 -2.24 11.93
C MET A 477 22.50 -0.99 12.50
N GLN A 478 23.31 -1.13 13.55
CA GLN A 478 24.08 0.00 14.10
C GLN A 478 25.12 0.52 13.11
N TYR A 479 25.83 -0.37 12.40
CA TYR A 479 26.77 0.03 11.35
C TYR A 479 26.09 0.85 10.24
N LEU A 480 24.90 0.45 9.79
CA LEU A 480 24.12 1.24 8.82
C LEU A 480 23.57 2.55 9.41
N LYS A 481 23.21 2.62 10.70
CA LYS A 481 22.89 3.90 11.39
C LYS A 481 24.11 4.85 11.36
N ASP A 482 25.28 4.37 11.78
CA ASP A 482 26.53 5.12 11.79
C ASP A 482 26.86 5.69 10.40
N ILE A 483 26.68 4.89 9.34
CA ILE A 483 26.91 5.29 7.95
C ILE A 483 25.87 6.31 7.45
N ASN A 484 24.59 6.17 7.82
CA ASN A 484 23.59 7.19 7.49
C ASN A 484 23.96 8.54 8.14
N HIS A 485 24.43 8.54 9.39
CA HIS A 485 24.96 9.73 10.06
C HIS A 485 26.23 10.32 9.39
N LEU A 486 26.99 9.55 8.61
CA LEU A 486 28.08 10.06 7.79
C LEU A 486 27.54 10.69 6.49
N LEU A 487 26.68 9.98 5.75
CA LEU A 487 26.10 10.46 4.49
C LEU A 487 25.30 11.77 4.68
N LEU A 488 24.56 11.90 5.78
CA LEU A 488 23.82 13.11 6.16
C LEU A 488 24.70 14.36 6.35
N LYS A 489 26.02 14.23 6.50
CA LYS A 489 26.94 15.38 6.60
C LYS A 489 27.23 16.02 5.25
N GLY A 490 27.00 15.31 4.14
CA GLY A 490 27.16 15.84 2.78
C GLY A 490 28.59 16.19 2.37
N ASP A 491 29.62 15.71 3.08
CA ASP A 491 31.03 16.02 2.77
C ASP A 491 31.47 15.37 1.45
N ALA A 492 31.60 16.19 0.41
CA ALA A 492 31.98 15.75 -0.93
C ALA A 492 33.41 15.19 -1.02
N ASN A 493 34.28 15.42 -0.03
CA ASN A 493 35.63 14.86 0.03
C ASN A 493 35.71 13.55 0.82
N ASN A 494 34.62 13.16 1.50
CA ASN A 494 34.58 12.06 2.46
C ASN A 494 33.26 11.26 2.33
N ASP A 495 32.83 11.03 1.10
CA ASP A 495 31.71 10.17 0.76
C ASP A 495 32.07 8.70 1.00
N VAL A 496 31.07 7.87 1.32
CA VAL A 496 31.25 6.44 1.62
C VAL A 496 31.28 5.65 0.32
N LEU A 497 32.46 5.16 -0.08
CA LEU A 497 32.68 4.46 -1.34
C LEU A 497 32.44 2.94 -1.22
N GLN A 498 32.75 2.34 -0.06
CA GLN A 498 32.54 0.90 0.19
C GLN A 498 31.96 0.67 1.59
N LEU A 499 30.90 -0.14 1.67
CA LEU A 499 30.31 -0.65 2.92
C LEU A 499 30.95 -1.97 3.38
N VAL A 500 31.57 -2.68 2.45
CA VAL A 500 32.32 -3.91 2.67
C VAL A 500 33.53 -3.83 1.75
N SER A 501 34.74 -3.98 2.28
CA SER A 501 35.94 -3.86 1.48
C SER A 501 36.09 -5.04 0.51
N PHE A 502 36.66 -4.80 -0.68
CA PHE A 502 36.89 -5.85 -1.69
C PHE A 502 37.55 -7.12 -1.08
N ASN A 503 38.56 -6.95 -0.22
CA ASN A 503 39.27 -8.02 0.48
C ASN A 503 38.38 -8.91 1.39
N GLU A 504 37.17 -8.47 1.73
CA GLU A 504 36.19 -9.24 2.51
C GLU A 504 35.04 -9.76 1.63
N LEU A 505 34.67 -9.05 0.56
CA LEU A 505 33.75 -9.53 -0.47
C LEU A 505 34.35 -10.72 -1.25
N GLU A 506 35.64 -10.67 -1.63
CA GLU A 506 36.35 -11.73 -2.36
C GLU A 506 36.46 -13.06 -1.61
N LYS A 507 36.29 -13.04 -0.29
CA LYS A 507 36.23 -14.25 0.53
C LYS A 507 34.92 -15.02 0.30
N GLU A 508 33.86 -14.34 -0.16
CA GLU A 508 32.56 -14.92 -0.46
C GLU A 508 32.34 -15.07 -1.97
N LYS A 509 33.10 -15.97 -2.59
CA LYS A 509 33.10 -16.18 -4.05
C LYS A 509 31.71 -16.49 -4.62
N GLN A 510 30.86 -17.20 -3.88
CA GLN A 510 29.49 -17.52 -4.28
C GLN A 510 28.66 -16.25 -4.46
N PHE A 511 28.77 -15.28 -3.54
CA PHE A 511 28.08 -14.00 -3.62
C PHE A 511 28.57 -13.15 -4.80
N ILE A 512 29.89 -13.09 -5.02
CA ILE A 512 30.48 -12.39 -6.18
C ILE A 512 29.96 -12.96 -7.49
N GLN A 513 29.98 -14.29 -7.64
CA GLN A 513 29.52 -14.99 -8.85
C GLN A 513 28.04 -14.74 -9.11
N TYR A 514 27.20 -14.88 -8.09
CA TYR A 514 25.76 -14.62 -8.16
C TYR A 514 25.43 -13.16 -8.54
N LEU A 515 26.01 -12.17 -7.85
CA LEU A 515 25.75 -10.76 -8.14
C LEU A 515 26.20 -10.39 -9.56
N ARG A 516 27.35 -10.93 -10.00
CA ARG A 516 27.85 -10.72 -11.35
C ARG A 516 26.98 -11.38 -12.42
N ALA A 517 26.54 -12.62 -12.22
CA ALA A 517 25.61 -13.30 -13.12
C ALA A 517 24.29 -12.51 -13.26
N SER A 518 23.70 -12.10 -12.14
CA SER A 518 22.47 -11.29 -12.11
C SER A 518 22.62 -9.94 -12.84
N ASN A 519 23.73 -9.23 -12.60
CA ASN A 519 24.03 -7.98 -13.30
C ASN A 519 24.23 -8.17 -14.81
N GLU A 520 24.99 -9.19 -15.22
CA GLU A 520 25.25 -9.45 -16.64
C GLU A 520 24.00 -9.94 -17.37
N GLU A 521 23.13 -10.74 -16.74
CA GLU A 521 21.87 -11.20 -17.32
C GLU A 521 20.85 -10.06 -17.48
N LEU A 522 20.61 -9.30 -16.41
CA LEU A 522 19.69 -8.16 -16.43
C LEU A 522 20.19 -7.07 -17.40
N GLY A 523 21.51 -6.84 -17.47
CA GLY A 523 22.12 -5.94 -18.45
C GLY A 523 21.88 -6.38 -19.90
N LYS A 524 22.05 -7.68 -20.22
CA LYS A 524 21.74 -8.23 -21.55
C LYS A 524 20.26 -8.04 -21.91
N LYS A 525 19.35 -8.40 -21.00
CA LYS A 525 17.89 -8.20 -21.17
C LYS A 525 17.53 -6.71 -21.34
N GLN A 526 18.22 -5.80 -20.65
CA GLN A 526 18.04 -4.35 -20.78
C GLN A 526 18.54 -3.81 -22.14
N ILE A 527 19.72 -4.24 -22.62
CA ILE A 527 20.28 -3.85 -23.92
C ILE A 527 19.33 -4.22 -25.06
N ILE A 528 18.87 -5.49 -25.09
CA ILE A 528 17.90 -5.97 -26.10
C ILE A 528 16.63 -5.10 -26.09
N SER A 529 16.14 -4.75 -24.89
CA SER A 529 14.94 -3.93 -24.71
C SER A 529 15.12 -2.47 -25.15
N LEU A 530 16.31 -1.89 -24.92
CA LEU A 530 16.65 -0.54 -25.39
C LEU A 530 16.78 -0.51 -26.92
N CYS A 531 17.45 -1.48 -27.53
CA CYS A 531 17.50 -1.64 -28.99
C CYS A 531 16.11 -1.87 -29.59
N LYS A 532 15.22 -2.62 -28.92
CA LYS A 532 13.81 -2.78 -29.33
C LYS A 532 13.05 -1.44 -29.32
N ILE A 533 13.22 -0.61 -28.28
CA ILE A 533 12.64 0.75 -28.27
C ILE A 533 13.19 1.58 -29.44
N ALA A 534 14.51 1.53 -29.71
CA ALA A 534 15.11 2.24 -30.83
C ALA A 534 14.53 1.81 -32.19
N ALA A 535 14.39 0.50 -32.42
CA ALA A 535 13.75 -0.04 -33.63
C ALA A 535 12.29 0.42 -33.77
N PHE A 536 11.51 0.43 -32.68
CA PHE A 536 10.13 0.93 -32.68
C PHE A 536 10.05 2.46 -32.80
N CYS A 537 11.07 3.23 -32.38
CA CYS A 537 11.15 4.67 -32.66
C CYS A 537 11.37 4.95 -34.14
N GLU A 538 12.17 4.13 -34.83
CA GLU A 538 12.44 4.26 -36.26
C GLU A 538 11.27 3.76 -37.13
N ASP A 539 10.62 2.66 -36.74
CA ASP A 539 9.44 2.13 -37.42
C ASP A 539 8.18 2.22 -36.55
N SER A 540 7.34 3.21 -36.89
CA SER A 540 6.04 3.43 -36.27
C SER A 540 4.98 2.36 -36.56
N THR A 541 5.23 1.44 -37.51
CA THR A 541 4.32 0.34 -37.88
C THR A 541 4.51 -0.92 -37.03
N LEU A 542 5.64 -1.07 -36.34
CA LEU A 542 5.90 -2.19 -35.45
C LEU A 542 4.95 -2.20 -34.24
N VAL A 543 4.45 -3.40 -33.89
CA VAL A 543 3.54 -3.64 -32.75
C VAL A 543 3.93 -4.97 -32.10
N GLU A 544 4.00 -5.02 -30.77
CA GLU A 544 4.15 -6.27 -30.04
C GLU A 544 2.81 -7.04 -30.00
N VAL A 545 2.77 -8.19 -30.67
CA VAL A 545 1.54 -8.98 -30.84
C VAL A 545 1.13 -9.73 -29.58
N LYS A 546 2.09 -10.10 -28.70
CA LYS A 546 1.83 -10.88 -27.48
C LYS A 546 1.13 -10.09 -26.36
N GLN A 547 0.89 -8.79 -26.53
CA GLN A 547 0.33 -7.92 -25.48
C GLN A 547 -1.05 -8.36 -24.95
N ALA A 548 -1.88 -9.02 -25.76
CA ALA A 548 -3.18 -9.53 -25.30
C ALA A 548 -3.01 -10.80 -24.46
N ASP A 549 -2.23 -11.76 -24.97
CA ASP A 549 -2.00 -13.06 -24.34
C ASP A 549 -1.24 -12.91 -23.01
N MET A 550 -0.17 -12.11 -22.99
CA MET A 550 0.59 -11.82 -21.78
C MET A 550 -0.20 -11.05 -20.72
N ARG A 551 -1.20 -10.23 -21.10
CA ARG A 551 -2.14 -9.68 -20.10
C ARG A 551 -2.94 -10.81 -19.46
N LYS A 552 -3.57 -11.67 -20.28
CA LYS A 552 -4.44 -12.74 -19.77
C LYS A 552 -3.67 -13.72 -18.89
N GLU A 553 -2.55 -14.27 -19.40
CA GLU A 553 -1.73 -15.26 -18.70
C GLU A 553 -1.22 -14.72 -17.36
N CYS A 554 -0.65 -13.52 -17.33
CA CYS A 554 -0.13 -12.93 -16.10
C CYS A 554 -1.23 -12.65 -15.05
N LEU A 555 -2.40 -12.14 -15.46
CA LEU A 555 -3.50 -11.93 -14.52
C LEU A 555 -4.05 -13.23 -13.95
N GLU A 556 -4.19 -14.27 -14.77
CA GLU A 556 -4.58 -15.62 -14.34
C GLU A 556 -3.54 -16.22 -13.37
N TYR A 557 -2.25 -16.15 -13.72
CA TYR A 557 -1.14 -16.68 -12.91
C TYR A 557 -0.96 -15.95 -11.57
N TRP A 558 -1.05 -14.61 -11.57
CA TRP A 558 -0.97 -13.77 -10.36
C TRP A 558 -2.28 -13.73 -9.55
N GLN A 559 -3.32 -14.44 -9.98
CA GLN A 559 -4.64 -14.50 -9.35
C GLN A 559 -5.26 -13.10 -9.18
N LEU A 560 -5.29 -12.32 -10.26
CA LEU A 560 -5.93 -11.00 -10.35
C LEU A 560 -7.14 -11.05 -11.28
N PRO A 561 -8.24 -10.34 -11.00
CA PRO A 561 -9.38 -10.25 -11.92
C PRO A 561 -8.99 -9.40 -13.14
N ASP A 562 -9.42 -9.81 -14.35
CA ASP A 562 -9.27 -9.01 -15.57
C ASP A 562 -10.36 -7.91 -15.65
N GLU A 563 -10.37 -7.05 -14.63
CA GLU A 563 -11.32 -5.96 -14.45
C GLU A 563 -10.61 -4.60 -14.52
N THR A 564 -11.34 -3.57 -14.94
CA THR A 564 -10.88 -2.18 -14.91
C THR A 564 -11.19 -1.54 -13.57
N ARG A 565 -10.25 -0.76 -13.00
CA ARG A 565 -10.49 0.09 -11.83
C ARG A 565 -11.75 0.95 -11.97
N THR A 566 -12.80 0.64 -11.22
CA THR A 566 -14.00 1.47 -11.09
C THR A 566 -14.02 2.20 -9.76
N ILE A 567 -14.43 3.47 -9.76
CA ILE A 567 -14.77 4.18 -8.51
C ILE A 567 -15.98 3.46 -7.87
N PRO A 568 -15.94 3.13 -6.56
CA PRO A 568 -17.08 2.51 -5.87
C PRO A 568 -18.36 3.34 -6.00
N ARG A 569 -19.48 2.71 -6.34
CA ARG A 569 -20.77 3.38 -6.51
C ARG A 569 -21.35 3.81 -5.16
N HIS A 570 -21.77 5.07 -5.04
CA HIS A 570 -22.47 5.55 -3.85
C HIS A 570 -23.89 4.96 -3.76
N MET A 571 -24.02 3.83 -3.06
CA MET A 571 -25.31 3.22 -2.70
C MET A 571 -25.92 3.92 -1.46
N LYS A 572 -27.21 3.71 -1.17
CA LYS A 572 -27.79 4.12 0.12
C LYS A 572 -27.55 3.00 1.16
N PRO A 573 -27.48 3.30 2.47
CA PRO A 573 -27.27 2.27 3.50
C PRO A 573 -28.28 1.13 3.45
N LYS A 574 -29.56 1.43 3.13
CA LYS A 574 -30.59 0.40 2.95
C LYS A 574 -30.29 -0.55 1.78
N ASP A 575 -29.73 -0.04 0.69
CA ASP A 575 -29.41 -0.84 -0.49
C ASP A 575 -28.21 -1.76 -0.21
N VAL A 576 -27.20 -1.25 0.50
CA VAL A 576 -26.05 -2.05 0.98
C VAL A 576 -26.52 -3.13 1.95
N LEU A 577 -27.37 -2.78 2.93
CA LEU A 577 -27.96 -3.75 3.85
C LEU A 577 -28.70 -4.87 3.10
N ASN A 578 -29.48 -4.55 2.07
CA ASN A 578 -30.17 -5.55 1.26
C ASN A 578 -29.22 -6.46 0.46
N THR A 579 -27.98 -6.04 0.17
CA THR A 579 -26.96 -6.92 -0.45
C THR A 579 -26.23 -7.83 0.54
N LEU A 580 -26.30 -7.52 1.84
CA LEU A 580 -25.66 -8.29 2.91
C LEU A 580 -26.68 -9.20 3.65
N VAL A 581 -27.92 -8.75 3.81
CA VAL A 581 -28.88 -9.32 4.77
C VAL A 581 -30.25 -9.53 4.13
N ASN A 582 -30.68 -10.80 4.02
CA ASN A 582 -31.98 -11.17 3.45
C ASN A 582 -33.18 -10.87 4.37
N ASP A 583 -33.02 -11.05 5.70
CA ASP A 583 -34.04 -10.76 6.70
C ASP A 583 -33.54 -9.67 7.66
N THR A 584 -34.14 -8.48 7.59
CA THR A 584 -33.79 -7.34 8.43
C THR A 584 -34.71 -7.20 9.67
N SER A 585 -35.59 -8.17 9.96
CA SER A 585 -36.57 -8.05 11.06
C SER A 585 -35.89 -7.89 12.43
N PHE A 586 -34.67 -8.40 12.58
CA PHE A 586 -33.95 -8.39 13.85
C PHE A 586 -33.53 -6.98 14.32
N LEU A 587 -33.40 -6.01 13.40
CA LEU A 587 -32.96 -4.65 13.73
C LEU A 587 -33.88 -3.95 14.75
N ASN A 588 -35.16 -4.34 14.80
CA ASN A 588 -36.19 -3.73 15.65
C ASN A 588 -36.54 -4.57 16.90
N ILE A 589 -35.77 -5.63 17.20
CA ILE A 589 -36.06 -6.52 18.32
C ILE A 589 -35.42 -5.97 19.60
N ASN A 590 -36.27 -5.50 20.52
CA ASN A 590 -35.87 -4.99 21.83
C ASN A 590 -35.34 -6.10 22.75
N PRO A 591 -34.41 -5.79 23.68
CA PRO A 591 -33.88 -6.76 24.64
C PRO A 591 -34.89 -7.04 25.76
N THR A 592 -34.88 -8.27 26.29
CA THR A 592 -35.71 -8.61 27.45
C THR A 592 -35.11 -8.01 28.72
N GLN A 593 -35.90 -7.29 29.52
CA GLN A 593 -35.42 -6.69 30.76
C GLN A 593 -35.23 -7.74 31.86
N LEU A 594 -34.03 -7.85 32.42
CA LEU A 594 -33.75 -8.74 33.55
C LEU A 594 -34.24 -8.11 34.85
N GLN A 595 -35.03 -8.86 35.60
CA GLN A 595 -35.64 -8.45 36.87
C GLN A 595 -35.64 -9.63 37.86
N ILE A 596 -35.78 -9.34 39.16
CA ILE A 596 -35.87 -10.36 40.21
C ILE A 596 -37.07 -11.33 40.03
N SER A 597 -38.09 -10.90 39.30
CA SER A 597 -39.25 -11.70 38.88
C SER A 597 -38.88 -12.81 37.88
N ASN A 598 -38.10 -12.50 36.83
CA ASN A 598 -37.85 -13.41 35.71
C ASN A 598 -36.47 -14.11 35.72
N ILE A 599 -35.52 -13.64 36.55
CA ILE A 599 -34.15 -14.19 36.66
C ILE A 599 -34.11 -15.72 36.86
N LYS A 600 -35.09 -16.27 37.60
CA LYS A 600 -35.18 -17.71 37.90
C LYS A 600 -35.41 -18.58 36.67
N GLU A 601 -36.08 -18.03 35.66
CA GLU A 601 -36.47 -18.71 34.42
C GLU A 601 -35.41 -18.45 33.33
N THR A 602 -35.05 -17.18 33.12
CA THR A 602 -34.15 -16.73 32.05
C THR A 602 -32.70 -17.20 32.24
N LEU A 603 -32.16 -17.08 33.46
CA LEU A 603 -30.80 -17.48 33.82
C LEU A 603 -30.77 -18.82 34.58
N SER A 604 -31.72 -19.71 34.27
CA SER A 604 -31.85 -21.05 34.86
C SER A 604 -30.63 -21.96 34.64
N CYS A 605 -29.91 -21.79 33.53
CA CYS A 605 -28.63 -22.42 33.21
C CYS A 605 -27.57 -21.33 32.93
N PRO A 606 -26.78 -20.90 33.93
CA PRO A 606 -25.86 -19.76 33.77
C PRO A 606 -24.84 -19.90 32.64
N TYR A 607 -24.27 -21.09 32.43
CA TYR A 607 -23.21 -21.31 31.44
C TYR A 607 -23.68 -21.30 29.97
N ASP A 608 -25.01 -21.23 29.72
CA ASP A 608 -25.57 -20.90 28.41
C ASP A 608 -25.23 -19.45 28.00
N TRP A 609 -24.88 -18.58 28.95
CA TRP A 609 -24.81 -17.13 28.79
C TRP A 609 -23.41 -16.56 28.98
N PHE A 610 -23.13 -15.51 28.19
CA PHE A 610 -22.04 -14.59 28.42
C PHE A 610 -22.63 -13.20 28.71
N CYS A 611 -21.89 -12.32 29.39
CA CYS A 611 -22.33 -10.96 29.65
C CYS A 611 -21.21 -9.92 29.48
N MET A 612 -21.64 -8.68 29.25
CA MET A 612 -20.79 -7.54 28.91
C MET A 612 -21.32 -6.29 29.65
N PRO A 613 -20.46 -5.49 30.31
CA PRO A 613 -20.87 -4.21 30.89
C PRO A 613 -21.02 -3.16 29.80
N CYS A 614 -22.09 -2.38 29.83
CA CYS A 614 -22.42 -1.39 28.80
C CYS A 614 -22.49 0.05 29.36
N GLY A 615 -22.09 1.04 28.56
CA GLY A 615 -21.88 2.44 28.95
C GLY A 615 -23.05 3.41 28.67
N THR A 616 -24.03 3.00 27.85
CA THR A 616 -25.22 3.76 27.42
C THR A 616 -25.92 4.52 28.56
N PRO A 617 -26.06 5.87 28.55
CA PRO A 617 -26.28 6.64 29.79
C PRO A 617 -27.69 6.64 30.37
N LYS A 618 -28.72 6.75 29.52
CA LYS A 618 -30.14 7.04 29.83
C LYS A 618 -31.05 6.66 28.65
N LEU A 619 -32.33 6.41 28.92
CA LEU A 619 -33.37 6.20 27.90
C LEU A 619 -33.56 7.40 26.96
N ASP A 620 -33.33 8.62 27.45
CA ASP A 620 -33.68 9.88 26.75
C ASP A 620 -32.66 10.30 25.66
N GLU A 621 -31.43 9.77 25.69
CA GLU A 621 -30.32 10.16 24.81
C GLU A 621 -30.16 9.16 23.65
N GLU A 622 -31.20 9.00 22.81
CA GLU A 622 -31.30 7.95 21.76
C GLU A 622 -30.05 7.77 20.88
N LYS A 623 -29.34 8.85 20.53
CA LYS A 623 -28.10 8.82 19.72
C LYS A 623 -26.96 8.01 20.36
N SER A 624 -27.01 7.77 21.67
CA SER A 624 -25.99 7.06 22.46
C SER A 624 -26.33 5.59 22.78
N ASN A 625 -27.56 5.16 22.49
CA ASN A 625 -28.03 3.82 22.82
C ASN A 625 -27.38 2.74 21.94
N ALA A 626 -27.07 1.57 22.55
CA ALA A 626 -26.58 0.40 21.83
C ALA A 626 -27.48 0.01 20.65
N THR A 627 -26.96 0.15 19.43
CA THR A 627 -27.69 -0.03 18.16
C THR A 627 -26.80 -0.63 17.07
N PHE A 628 -27.34 -0.81 15.86
CA PHE A 628 -26.57 -1.28 14.71
C PHE A 628 -25.79 -0.15 14.05
N TYR A 629 -24.52 -0.41 13.76
CA TYR A 629 -23.59 0.46 13.05
C TYR A 629 -23.16 -0.23 11.75
N MET A 630 -23.18 0.51 10.64
CA MET A 630 -22.81 0.05 9.32
C MET A 630 -21.62 0.85 8.78
N GLY A 631 -20.55 0.15 8.41
CA GLY A 631 -19.40 0.72 7.72
C GLY A 631 -19.57 0.62 6.21
N MET A 632 -19.55 1.77 5.53
CA MET A 632 -19.54 1.88 4.07
C MET A 632 -18.18 2.35 3.52
N GLY A 633 -17.12 2.23 4.34
CA GLY A 633 -15.75 2.63 4.02
C GLY A 633 -15.43 4.04 4.50
N ARG A 634 -14.22 4.21 5.05
CA ARG A 634 -13.68 5.46 5.59
C ARG A 634 -14.64 6.03 6.65
N GLY A 635 -14.80 7.35 6.69
CA GLY A 635 -15.75 8.03 7.58
C GLY A 635 -17.24 7.83 7.27
N ASN A 636 -17.61 7.08 6.22
CA ASN A 636 -19.02 6.82 5.86
C ASN A 636 -19.60 5.75 6.78
N VAL A 637 -19.88 6.12 8.02
CA VAL A 637 -20.43 5.23 9.04
C VAL A 637 -21.83 5.69 9.43
N TYR A 638 -22.78 4.75 9.44
CA TYR A 638 -24.19 5.01 9.73
C TYR A 638 -24.65 4.22 10.96
N ARG A 639 -25.46 4.83 11.81
CA ARG A 639 -26.14 4.17 12.94
C ARG A 639 -27.63 4.00 12.67
N TYR A 640 -28.24 2.95 13.20
CA TYR A 640 -29.66 2.68 13.07
C TYR A 640 -30.46 3.32 14.22
N VAL A 641 -31.33 4.27 13.91
CA VAL A 641 -32.13 5.03 14.90
C VAL A 641 -33.53 5.26 14.34
N ARG A 642 -34.59 5.00 15.12
CA ARG A 642 -36.01 5.17 14.73
C ARG A 642 -36.32 4.56 13.35
N ASN A 643 -35.94 3.30 13.15
CA ASN A 643 -36.08 2.52 11.90
C ASN A 643 -35.34 3.09 10.68
N SER A 644 -34.45 4.07 10.87
CA SER A 644 -33.72 4.82 9.82
C SER A 644 -32.20 4.69 9.98
N TRP A 645 -31.47 4.75 8.87
CA TRP A 645 -30.00 4.84 8.89
C TRP A 645 -29.57 6.30 8.87
N GLN A 646 -28.87 6.74 9.91
CA GLN A 646 -28.43 8.12 10.10
C GLN A 646 -26.90 8.17 10.05
N HIS A 647 -26.33 9.12 9.31
CA HIS A 647 -24.89 9.33 9.27
C HIS A 647 -24.37 9.75 10.66
N ILE A 648 -23.13 9.39 10.98
CA ILE A 648 -22.50 9.75 12.25
C ILE A 648 -21.77 11.10 12.11
N ASP A 649 -22.09 12.00 13.02
CA ASP A 649 -21.72 13.42 13.02
C ASP A 649 -21.03 13.85 14.33
N ASP A 650 -21.32 13.15 15.42
CA ASP A 650 -20.87 13.40 16.79
C ASP A 650 -19.57 12.68 17.19
N ILE A 651 -19.11 11.71 16.39
CA ILE A 651 -17.87 10.97 16.63
C ILE A 651 -17.18 10.59 15.30
N LYS A 652 -15.89 10.90 15.16
CA LYS A 652 -15.09 10.53 13.97
C LYS A 652 -14.65 9.07 14.08
N ILE A 653 -15.25 8.17 13.31
CA ILE A 653 -14.90 6.73 13.24
C ILE A 653 -14.59 6.37 11.78
N GLU A 654 -13.66 5.45 11.54
CA GLU A 654 -13.57 4.73 10.25
C GLU A 654 -14.02 3.28 10.43
N LEU A 655 -14.85 2.77 9.51
CA LEU A 655 -15.15 1.33 9.41
C LEU A 655 -15.03 0.87 7.95
N PRO A 656 -14.35 -0.25 7.66
CA PRO A 656 -14.28 -0.87 6.34
C PRO A 656 -15.66 -1.05 5.69
N PRO A 657 -15.75 -0.98 4.35
CA PRO A 657 -17.01 -1.24 3.65
C PRO A 657 -17.53 -2.64 3.95
N ASN A 658 -18.85 -2.79 3.88
CA ASN A 658 -19.56 -4.04 4.18
C ASN A 658 -19.35 -4.54 5.62
N THR A 659 -19.23 -3.62 6.58
CA THR A 659 -19.24 -3.93 8.02
C THR A 659 -20.64 -3.70 8.59
N LEU A 660 -21.15 -4.63 9.39
CA LEU A 660 -22.41 -4.50 10.14
C LEU A 660 -22.24 -5.09 11.55
N VAL A 661 -22.28 -4.23 12.56
CA VAL A 661 -22.01 -4.59 13.96
C VAL A 661 -23.05 -3.99 14.90
N TYR A 662 -23.25 -4.60 16.06
CA TYR A 662 -24.06 -4.03 17.14
C TYR A 662 -23.14 -3.42 18.19
N ALA A 663 -23.29 -2.13 18.45
CA ALA A 663 -22.32 -1.32 19.18
C ALA A 663 -22.96 -0.13 19.92
N GLU A 664 -22.23 0.46 20.86
CA GLU A 664 -22.58 1.71 21.54
C GLU A 664 -21.43 2.72 21.49
N VAL A 665 -21.72 4.00 21.72
CA VAL A 665 -20.72 5.08 21.80
C VAL A 665 -20.54 5.52 23.26
N VAL A 666 -19.32 5.40 23.78
CA VAL A 666 -19.03 5.51 25.21
C VAL A 666 -17.91 6.51 25.46
N TYR A 667 -18.04 7.28 26.55
CA TYR A 667 -16.94 8.09 27.09
C TYR A 667 -15.97 7.23 27.90
N GLU A 668 -14.86 6.83 27.28
CA GLU A 668 -13.68 6.35 27.97
C GLU A 668 -13.02 7.48 28.75
N MET A 669 -12.43 7.15 29.90
CA MET A 669 -11.83 8.10 30.82
C MET A 669 -10.48 7.60 31.32
N VAL A 670 -9.55 8.53 31.54
CA VAL A 670 -8.25 8.30 32.19
C VAL A 670 -8.02 9.32 33.28
N LYS A 671 -7.13 8.99 34.24
CA LYS A 671 -6.80 9.80 35.42
C LYS A 671 -8.03 10.06 36.30
N GLU A 672 -7.88 10.84 37.37
CA GLU A 672 -8.93 11.08 38.35
C GLU A 672 -9.04 12.55 38.76
N PHE A 673 -10.16 12.90 39.40
CA PHE A 673 -10.43 14.21 39.97
C PHE A 673 -10.20 15.35 38.95
N LYS A 674 -9.44 16.39 39.29
CA LYS A 674 -9.18 17.56 38.42
C LYS A 674 -8.51 17.20 37.08
N TYR A 675 -7.76 16.10 37.03
CA TYR A 675 -7.00 15.65 35.85
C TYR A 675 -7.75 14.63 34.98
N GLN A 676 -9.00 14.27 35.33
CA GLN A 676 -9.81 13.35 34.54
C GLN A 676 -10.00 13.87 33.11
N GLN A 677 -9.46 13.13 32.14
CA GLN A 677 -9.66 13.34 30.71
C GLN A 677 -10.72 12.35 30.21
N LYS A 678 -11.43 12.72 29.14
CA LYS A 678 -12.47 11.88 28.51
C LYS A 678 -12.31 11.87 27.00
N VAL A 679 -12.53 10.71 26.38
CA VAL A 679 -12.47 10.50 24.93
C VAL A 679 -13.65 9.62 24.53
N LEU A 680 -14.24 9.86 23.35
CA LEU A 680 -15.28 9.00 22.81
C LEU A 680 -14.67 7.78 22.10
N ALA A 681 -15.30 6.62 22.26
CA ALA A 681 -14.95 5.38 21.58
C ALA A 681 -16.21 4.65 21.07
N LEU A 682 -16.05 3.84 20.03
CA LEU A 682 -17.07 2.88 19.58
C LEU A 682 -16.80 1.53 20.23
N HIS A 683 -17.77 1.04 21.00
CA HIS A 683 -17.72 -0.21 21.75
C HIS A 683 -18.60 -1.25 21.06
N ILE A 684 -17.98 -2.17 20.32
CA ILE A 684 -18.68 -3.25 19.59
C ILE A 684 -19.00 -4.39 20.57
N ILE A 685 -20.27 -4.78 20.60
CA ILE A 685 -20.84 -5.77 21.51
C ILE A 685 -20.91 -7.15 20.83
N ASP A 686 -21.41 -7.22 19.60
CA ASP A 686 -21.43 -8.43 18.76
C ASP A 686 -21.44 -8.03 17.27
N ALA A 687 -21.02 -8.93 16.38
CA ALA A 687 -20.81 -8.65 14.96
C ALA A 687 -21.65 -9.55 14.04
N PHE A 688 -22.14 -8.97 12.94
CA PHE A 688 -22.86 -9.69 11.88
C PHE A 688 -21.97 -9.82 10.64
N TYR A 689 -21.43 -8.70 10.16
CA TYR A 689 -20.45 -8.63 9.07
C TYR A 689 -19.22 -7.83 9.51
N LEU A 690 -18.04 -8.33 9.16
CA LEU A 690 -16.75 -7.64 9.35
C LEU A 690 -16.07 -7.48 7.99
N GLY A 691 -15.98 -6.24 7.46
CA GLY A 691 -15.28 -5.95 6.21
C GLY A 691 -15.70 -6.78 4.97
N GLY A 692 -16.96 -7.21 4.91
CA GLY A 692 -17.50 -8.08 3.86
C GLY A 692 -17.68 -9.55 4.23
N GLU A 693 -17.19 -10.00 5.38
CA GLU A 693 -17.26 -11.41 5.80
C GLU A 693 -18.44 -11.66 6.76
N ASP A 694 -19.26 -12.67 6.44
CA ASP A 694 -20.37 -13.13 7.28
C ASP A 694 -19.85 -13.90 8.49
N VAL A 695 -19.91 -13.28 9.67
CA VAL A 695 -19.60 -13.94 10.96
C VAL A 695 -20.86 -14.36 11.72
N SER A 696 -22.06 -14.02 11.23
CA SER A 696 -23.33 -14.19 11.94
C SER A 696 -23.67 -15.64 12.30
N LYS A 697 -23.11 -16.60 11.56
CA LYS A 697 -23.31 -18.04 11.76
C LYS A 697 -22.26 -18.70 12.66
N LYS A 698 -21.14 -18.01 12.98
CA LYS A 698 -20.13 -18.54 13.92
C LYS A 698 -20.68 -18.53 15.35
N TYR A 699 -20.17 -19.40 16.22
CA TYR A 699 -20.44 -19.38 17.65
C TYR A 699 -20.00 -18.05 18.30
N LEU A 700 -20.66 -17.65 19.39
CA LEU A 700 -20.52 -16.32 20.00
C LEU A 700 -19.07 -15.95 20.36
N CYS A 701 -18.27 -16.91 20.86
CA CYS A 701 -16.87 -16.64 21.18
C CYS A 701 -16.03 -16.36 19.93
N ASP A 702 -16.29 -17.04 18.82
CA ASP A 702 -15.52 -16.88 17.58
C ASP A 702 -15.89 -15.58 16.85
N ARG A 703 -17.16 -15.12 17.00
CA ARG A 703 -17.57 -13.76 16.61
C ARG A 703 -16.83 -12.70 17.41
N TYR A 704 -16.71 -12.87 18.73
CA TYR A 704 -15.97 -11.97 19.62
C TYR A 704 -14.47 -11.93 19.31
N GLU A 705 -13.82 -13.08 19.10
CA GLU A 705 -12.41 -13.12 18.70
C GLU A 705 -12.18 -12.51 17.31
N SER A 706 -13.04 -12.81 16.32
CA SER A 706 -13.02 -12.13 15.00
C SER A 706 -13.14 -10.60 15.17
N THR A 707 -14.00 -10.15 16.09
CA THR A 707 -14.23 -8.72 16.37
C THR A 707 -13.04 -8.04 17.05
N LYS A 708 -12.33 -8.73 17.96
CA LYS A 708 -11.08 -8.22 18.57
C LYS A 708 -10.00 -7.98 17.51
N ILE A 709 -9.77 -8.99 16.66
CA ILE A 709 -8.80 -8.95 15.56
C ILE A 709 -9.12 -7.79 14.60
N PHE A 710 -10.39 -7.62 14.25
CA PHE A 710 -10.89 -6.49 13.45
C PHE A 710 -10.62 -5.12 14.12
N CYS A 711 -10.87 -4.99 15.42
CA CYS A 711 -10.61 -3.74 16.15
C CYS A 711 -9.12 -3.43 16.29
N GLU A 712 -8.26 -4.45 16.42
CA GLU A 712 -6.81 -4.27 16.44
C GLU A 712 -6.28 -3.85 15.06
N ALA A 713 -6.83 -4.39 13.97
CA ALA A 713 -6.50 -3.96 12.61
C ALA A 713 -6.89 -2.50 12.36
N LEU A 714 -8.03 -2.05 12.88
CA LEU A 714 -8.49 -0.65 12.80
C LEU A 714 -7.76 0.29 13.75
N TRP A 715 -6.97 -0.20 14.69
CA TRP A 715 -6.32 0.63 15.71
C TRP A 715 -5.37 1.67 15.08
N LYS A 716 -5.40 2.91 15.60
CA LYS A 716 -4.57 4.02 15.12
C LYS A 716 -3.83 4.67 16.31
N PRO A 717 -2.58 5.14 16.15
CA PRO A 717 -1.81 5.76 17.22
C PRO A 717 -2.42 7.00 17.89
N PRO A 718 -1.99 7.32 19.12
CA PRO A 718 -2.17 8.63 19.73
C PRO A 718 -1.71 9.76 18.79
N GLY A 719 -2.44 10.88 18.81
CA GLY A 719 -2.27 11.99 17.87
C GLY A 719 -3.19 11.91 16.65
N ASN A 720 -3.81 10.76 16.36
CA ASN A 720 -4.82 10.66 15.32
C ASN A 720 -6.16 11.31 15.73
N ASN A 721 -6.89 11.83 14.74
CA ASN A 721 -8.16 12.54 14.90
C ASN A 721 -9.41 11.63 14.93
N TYR A 722 -9.23 10.31 14.85
CA TYR A 722 -10.32 9.33 14.88
C TYR A 722 -10.45 8.67 16.25
N ALA A 723 -11.69 8.47 16.69
CA ALA A 723 -12.05 7.72 17.87
C ALA A 723 -11.67 6.23 17.73
N ARG A 724 -11.34 5.61 18.87
CA ARG A 724 -10.97 4.19 18.90
C ARG A 724 -12.20 3.31 18.77
N VAL A 725 -12.06 2.24 17.98
CA VAL A 725 -12.98 1.10 17.97
C VAL A 725 -12.43 0.03 18.91
N ARG A 726 -13.28 -0.56 19.77
CA ARG A 726 -12.93 -1.70 20.63
C ARG A 726 -14.00 -2.79 20.54
N ALA A 727 -13.58 -4.05 20.60
CA ALA A 727 -14.45 -5.13 21.02
C ALA A 727 -14.68 -5.02 22.53
N MET A 728 -15.91 -5.23 22.99
CA MET A 728 -16.25 -5.27 24.41
C MET A 728 -15.93 -6.63 25.02
N GLU A 729 -15.49 -6.66 26.27
CA GLU A 729 -15.07 -7.89 26.93
C GLU A 729 -16.24 -8.84 27.21
N LEU A 730 -16.10 -10.08 26.74
CA LEU A 730 -17.14 -11.11 26.77
C LEU A 730 -16.93 -12.09 27.93
N PHE A 731 -17.69 -11.95 29.02
CA PHE A 731 -17.50 -12.78 30.22
C PHE A 731 -18.48 -13.95 30.30
N SER A 732 -17.99 -15.20 30.35
CA SER A 732 -18.85 -16.36 30.63
C SER A 732 -19.46 -16.23 32.03
N VAL A 733 -20.79 -16.26 32.12
CA VAL A 733 -21.51 -16.15 33.39
C VAL A 733 -21.23 -17.39 34.25
N GLY A 734 -20.96 -17.18 35.54
CA GLY A 734 -20.52 -18.20 36.49
C GLY A 734 -20.46 -17.66 37.91
N SER A 735 -20.04 -18.50 38.86
CA SER A 735 -19.95 -18.15 40.29
C SER A 735 -18.92 -17.05 40.62
N ASP A 736 -18.04 -16.75 39.67
CA ASP A 736 -16.93 -15.79 39.69
C ASP A 736 -17.28 -14.46 38.98
N ILE A 737 -18.55 -14.24 38.62
CA ILE A 737 -18.93 -13.15 37.71
C ILE A 737 -18.63 -11.73 38.24
N CYS A 738 -18.69 -11.51 39.55
CA CYS A 738 -18.32 -10.23 40.15
C CYS A 738 -16.82 -9.92 40.03
N GLU A 739 -15.98 -10.95 40.07
CA GLU A 739 -14.52 -10.84 39.94
C GLU A 739 -14.16 -10.55 38.47
N LYS A 740 -14.80 -11.27 37.53
CA LYS A 740 -14.71 -11.03 36.08
C LYS A 740 -15.09 -9.62 35.66
N LEU A 741 -16.20 -9.09 36.22
CA LEU A 741 -16.71 -7.76 35.88
C LEU A 741 -15.82 -6.61 36.39
N LYS A 742 -14.80 -6.85 37.22
CA LYS A 742 -13.74 -5.87 37.58
C LYS A 742 -14.25 -4.47 37.95
N ILE A 743 -15.38 -4.38 38.64
CA ILE A 743 -15.95 -3.10 39.06
C ILE A 743 -15.07 -2.48 40.14
N THR A 744 -14.51 -1.30 39.87
CA THR A 744 -13.74 -0.52 40.85
C THR A 744 -14.45 0.78 41.21
N GLN A 745 -13.90 1.51 42.18
CA GLN A 745 -14.38 2.84 42.58
C GLN A 745 -13.34 3.88 42.16
N ARG A 746 -13.76 4.93 41.44
CA ARG A 746 -12.90 6.03 40.98
C ARG A 746 -13.47 7.39 41.36
N ARG A 747 -12.59 8.36 41.63
CA ARG A 747 -12.94 9.73 42.03
C ARG A 747 -13.13 10.63 40.80
N MET A 748 -14.38 11.01 40.57
CA MET A 748 -14.79 11.80 39.41
C MET A 748 -14.38 13.28 39.52
N LYS A 749 -14.39 14.00 38.40
CA LYS A 749 -14.04 15.43 38.32
C LYS A 749 -14.86 16.34 39.27
N ASN A 750 -16.08 15.94 39.63
CA ASN A 750 -16.96 16.63 40.59
C ASN A 750 -16.73 16.21 42.06
N ASN A 751 -15.59 15.60 42.37
CA ASN A 751 -15.21 15.07 43.70
C ASN A 751 -16.05 13.89 44.23
N LYS A 752 -17.07 13.40 43.51
CA LYS A 752 -17.85 12.22 43.90
C LYS A 752 -17.15 10.93 43.46
N THR A 753 -17.27 9.88 44.25
CA THR A 753 -16.86 8.52 43.83
C THR A 753 -17.92 7.92 42.92
N ALA A 754 -17.52 7.10 41.94
CA ALA A 754 -18.41 6.32 41.10
C ALA A 754 -17.90 4.89 40.91
N SER A 755 -18.82 3.94 40.82
CA SER A 755 -18.56 2.60 40.28
C SER A 755 -18.18 2.71 38.80
N VAL A 756 -17.07 2.10 38.41
CA VAL A 756 -16.58 2.08 37.03
C VAL A 756 -16.20 0.67 36.61
N TYR A 757 -16.17 0.44 35.30
CA TYR A 757 -15.55 -0.71 34.69
C TYR A 757 -14.15 -0.32 34.20
N GLU A 758 -13.11 -1.03 34.66
CA GLU A 758 -11.75 -0.86 34.14
C GLU A 758 -11.53 -1.75 32.91
N LEU A 759 -11.23 -1.11 31.78
CA LEU A 759 -10.86 -1.81 30.55
C LEU A 759 -9.53 -2.57 30.77
N PRO A 760 -9.37 -3.78 30.22
CA PRO A 760 -8.08 -4.45 30.20
C PRO A 760 -7.03 -3.58 29.50
N LYS A 761 -5.83 -3.49 30.07
CA LYS A 761 -4.73 -2.79 29.41
C LYS A 761 -4.20 -3.64 28.26
N THR A 762 -4.36 -3.17 27.04
CA THR A 762 -3.65 -3.69 25.86
C THR A 762 -2.23 -3.11 25.80
N PRO A 763 -1.24 -3.76 25.14
CA PRO A 763 0.09 -3.17 24.91
C PRO A 763 0.07 -1.84 24.13
N LEU A 764 -1.05 -1.60 23.45
CA LEU A 764 -1.40 -0.38 22.72
C LEU A 764 -1.95 0.75 23.62
N ASP A 765 -2.35 0.47 24.87
CA ASP A 765 -2.84 1.50 25.80
C ASP A 765 -1.69 2.15 26.58
N ASP A 766 -1.84 3.45 26.88
CA ASP A 766 -0.95 4.23 27.73
C ASP A 766 -0.78 3.66 29.16
N ASN A 767 0.10 4.27 29.96
CA ASN A 767 0.33 3.84 31.34
C ASN A 767 -0.89 4.00 32.27
N ASP A 768 -1.79 4.94 31.98
CA ASP A 768 -3.06 5.07 32.71
C ASP A 768 -4.09 4.03 32.23
N LYS A 769 -4.70 3.30 33.18
CA LYS A 769 -5.85 2.44 32.88
C LYS A 769 -7.04 3.28 32.42
N LEU A 770 -7.64 2.87 31.31
CA LEU A 770 -8.91 3.41 30.83
C LEU A 770 -10.10 2.79 31.57
N TYR A 771 -11.14 3.59 31.81
CA TYR A 771 -12.37 3.15 32.45
C TYR A 771 -13.60 3.91 31.93
N PHE A 772 -14.79 3.33 32.10
CA PHE A 772 -16.07 4.02 31.88
C PHE A 772 -17.06 3.70 33.01
N ILE A 773 -18.16 4.45 33.11
CA ILE A 773 -19.23 4.17 34.08
C ILE A 773 -20.23 3.19 33.45
N PRO A 774 -20.35 1.94 33.92
CA PRO A 774 -21.37 1.01 33.44
C PRO A 774 -22.77 1.46 33.89
N ARG A 775 -23.75 1.18 33.03
CA ARG A 775 -25.14 1.65 33.11
C ARG A 775 -26.15 0.51 32.92
N SER A 776 -25.72 -0.51 32.20
CA SER A 776 -26.38 -1.80 32.13
C SER A 776 -25.34 -2.92 31.98
N ILE A 777 -25.80 -4.15 32.11
CA ILE A 777 -25.07 -5.36 31.73
C ILE A 777 -25.94 -6.09 30.72
N MET A 778 -25.38 -6.37 29.54
CA MET A 778 -26.04 -7.16 28.49
C MET A 778 -25.69 -8.64 28.67
N PHE A 779 -26.65 -9.52 28.43
CA PHE A 779 -26.47 -10.97 28.43
C PHE A 779 -26.78 -11.52 27.04
N LEU A 780 -25.82 -12.23 26.45
CA LEU A 780 -25.94 -12.90 25.16
C LEU A 780 -25.95 -14.42 25.37
N ARG A 781 -26.96 -15.10 24.81
CA ARG A 781 -27.03 -16.56 24.86
C ARG A 781 -26.09 -17.14 23.81
N SER A 782 -25.19 -18.03 24.23
CA SER A 782 -24.21 -18.72 23.39
C SER A 782 -24.68 -20.09 22.90
N THR A 783 -25.62 -20.72 23.62
CA THR A 783 -26.05 -22.11 23.40
C THR A 783 -27.45 -22.16 22.80
N ALA A 784 -27.59 -22.72 21.59
CA ALA A 784 -28.86 -22.82 20.86
C ALA A 784 -29.84 -23.80 21.52
N GLN A 785 -31.15 -23.60 21.37
CA GLN A 785 -32.15 -24.56 21.87
C GLN A 785 -32.29 -25.74 20.90
N PRO A 786 -32.39 -27.01 21.37
CA PRO A 786 -32.72 -27.44 22.72
C PRO A 786 -31.50 -27.91 23.55
N TRP A 787 -30.36 -27.23 23.42
CA TRP A 787 -29.18 -27.50 24.22
C TRP A 787 -29.08 -26.55 25.41
N ASN A 788 -28.46 -27.05 26.48
CA ASN A 788 -27.97 -26.29 27.61
C ASN A 788 -26.51 -26.65 27.87
N ARG A 789 -25.75 -25.71 28.43
CA ARG A 789 -24.33 -25.86 28.75
C ARG A 789 -24.13 -25.93 30.25
N HIS A 790 -23.26 -26.84 30.67
CA HIS A 790 -23.03 -27.19 32.07
C HIS A 790 -21.54 -27.45 32.33
N VAL A 791 -21.16 -27.64 33.59
CA VAL A 791 -19.80 -28.07 33.98
C VAL A 791 -19.86 -29.41 34.71
N SER A 792 -18.93 -30.30 34.37
CA SER A 792 -18.79 -31.64 34.94
C SER A 792 -18.23 -31.58 36.37
N LYS A 793 -18.97 -32.08 37.36
CA LYS A 793 -18.48 -32.22 38.74
C LYS A 793 -17.29 -33.19 38.89
N LYS A 794 -17.04 -34.06 37.91
CA LYS A 794 -15.96 -35.07 37.95
C LYS A 794 -14.66 -34.59 37.29
N THR A 795 -14.75 -33.72 36.29
CA THR A 795 -13.62 -33.31 35.45
C THR A 795 -13.42 -31.80 35.36
N SER A 796 -14.33 -31.00 35.92
CA SER A 796 -14.40 -29.53 35.80
C SER A 796 -14.46 -28.99 34.36
N LEU A 797 -14.64 -29.87 33.37
CA LEU A 797 -14.81 -29.52 31.96
C LEU A 797 -16.26 -29.11 31.65
N THR A 798 -16.41 -28.19 30.71
CA THR A 798 -17.70 -27.77 30.15
C THR A 798 -18.23 -28.79 29.14
N TYR A 799 -19.56 -28.93 29.10
CA TYR A 799 -20.26 -29.82 28.18
C TYR A 799 -21.62 -29.27 27.80
N VAL A 800 -22.11 -29.65 26.62
CA VAL A 800 -23.46 -29.38 26.14
C VAL A 800 -24.36 -30.62 26.27
N PHE A 801 -25.61 -30.39 26.66
CA PHE A 801 -26.63 -31.42 26.87
C PHE A 801 -27.92 -31.05 26.13
N ASN A 802 -28.43 -31.97 25.32
CA ASN A 802 -29.68 -31.79 24.60
C ASN A 802 -30.85 -32.34 25.44
N TYR A 803 -31.73 -31.46 25.95
CA TYR A 803 -32.79 -31.91 26.86
C TYR A 803 -33.89 -32.73 26.14
N LYS A 804 -33.97 -32.69 24.81
CA LYS A 804 -34.92 -33.50 24.02
C LYS A 804 -34.36 -34.89 23.71
N THR A 805 -33.14 -34.97 23.17
CA THR A 805 -32.52 -36.25 22.73
C THR A 805 -31.71 -36.95 23.82
N LYS A 806 -31.46 -36.28 24.95
CA LYS A 806 -30.60 -36.71 26.06
C LYS A 806 -29.12 -36.92 25.69
N LYS A 807 -28.69 -36.46 24.51
CA LYS A 807 -27.27 -36.51 24.08
C LYS A 807 -26.43 -35.52 24.91
N THR A 808 -25.27 -35.97 25.36
CA THR A 808 -24.25 -35.17 26.06
C THR A 808 -22.97 -35.20 25.24
N LEU A 809 -22.31 -34.05 25.06
CA LEU A 809 -21.01 -33.91 24.38
C LEU A 809 -20.17 -32.86 25.11
N PHE A 810 -18.86 -33.06 25.21
CA PHE A 810 -17.97 -32.05 25.81
C PHE A 810 -17.81 -30.83 24.88
N ASP A 811 -17.40 -29.68 25.45
CA ASP A 811 -17.31 -28.40 24.73
C ASP A 811 -16.36 -28.41 23.50
N ASN A 812 -15.47 -29.41 23.39
CA ASN A 812 -14.56 -29.68 22.27
C ASN A 812 -15.13 -30.63 21.20
N GLU A 813 -16.22 -31.34 21.52
CA GLU A 813 -16.99 -32.21 20.61
C GLU A 813 -18.36 -31.59 20.30
N ARG A 814 -18.49 -30.28 20.53
CA ARG A 814 -19.72 -29.50 20.39
C ARG A 814 -20.28 -29.64 18.97
N PRO A 815 -21.57 -29.98 18.81
CA PRO A 815 -22.21 -29.97 17.50
C PRO A 815 -22.66 -28.54 17.16
N SER A 816 -22.62 -28.18 15.88
CA SER A 816 -23.03 -26.84 15.41
C SER A 816 -24.48 -26.49 15.78
N GLU A 817 -25.37 -27.47 15.92
CA GLU A 817 -26.76 -27.26 16.34
C GLU A 817 -26.89 -26.89 17.84
N ALA A 818 -25.78 -26.84 18.59
CA ALA A 818 -25.71 -26.29 19.94
C ALA A 818 -25.17 -24.85 19.97
N GLU A 819 -24.71 -24.29 18.86
CA GLU A 819 -24.10 -22.97 18.77
C GLU A 819 -25.15 -21.92 18.41
N ALA A 820 -25.32 -20.89 19.26
CA ALA A 820 -26.24 -19.81 18.96
C ALA A 820 -25.64 -18.85 17.92
N SER A 821 -26.31 -18.76 16.77
CA SER A 821 -26.06 -17.73 15.76
C SER A 821 -26.30 -16.32 16.33
N PHE A 822 -25.77 -15.29 15.65
CA PHE A 822 -26.01 -13.88 16.00
C PHE A 822 -27.51 -13.61 16.18
N ILE A 823 -28.35 -14.11 15.27
CA ILE A 823 -29.80 -13.93 15.31
C ILE A 823 -30.41 -14.51 16.58
N GLU A 824 -29.96 -15.67 17.04
CA GLU A 824 -30.48 -16.33 18.26
C GLU A 824 -29.94 -15.65 19.53
N SER A 825 -28.64 -15.37 19.59
CA SER A 825 -28.03 -14.59 20.67
C SER A 825 -28.74 -13.24 20.84
N PHE A 826 -28.99 -12.53 19.74
CA PHE A 826 -29.58 -11.20 19.72
C PHE A 826 -31.09 -11.20 20.02
N LYS A 827 -31.85 -12.19 19.51
CA LYS A 827 -33.28 -12.36 19.80
C LYS A 827 -33.54 -12.75 21.26
N SER A 828 -32.63 -13.52 21.88
CA SER A 828 -32.77 -13.95 23.27
C SER A 828 -32.08 -13.03 24.29
N ARG A 829 -31.41 -11.95 23.86
CA ARG A 829 -30.56 -11.13 24.73
C ARG A 829 -31.33 -10.48 25.88
N LEU A 830 -30.69 -10.45 27.06
CA LEU A 830 -31.23 -9.80 28.26
C LEU A 830 -30.47 -8.51 28.54
N MET A 831 -31.15 -7.52 29.12
CA MET A 831 -30.60 -6.24 29.54
C MET A 831 -30.91 -6.01 31.02
N TRP A 832 -29.89 -5.78 31.84
CA TRP A 832 -30.03 -5.44 33.25
C TRP A 832 -29.48 -4.03 33.50
N HIS A 833 -30.35 -3.07 33.81
CA HIS A 833 -30.00 -1.65 34.01
C HIS A 833 -29.27 -1.37 35.35
N TRP A 834 -28.17 -2.08 35.62
CA TRP A 834 -27.34 -1.91 36.82
C TRP A 834 -26.29 -0.79 36.61
N PRO A 835 -26.05 0.11 37.58
CA PRO A 835 -26.50 0.08 38.99
C PRO A 835 -27.82 0.81 39.30
N TYR A 836 -28.54 1.33 38.30
CA TYR A 836 -29.68 2.24 38.52
C TYR A 836 -31.04 1.56 38.76
N ASN A 837 -31.15 0.26 38.46
CA ASN A 837 -32.35 -0.53 38.73
C ASN A 837 -32.36 -1.08 40.16
N GLU A 838 -33.18 -0.48 41.02
CA GLU A 838 -33.32 -0.84 42.45
C GLU A 838 -33.91 -2.25 42.67
N ASN A 839 -34.54 -2.86 41.65
CA ASN A 839 -35.25 -4.13 41.78
C ASN A 839 -34.36 -5.40 41.75
N LEU A 840 -33.04 -5.26 41.51
CA LEU A 840 -32.11 -6.39 41.52
C LEU A 840 -30.67 -5.88 41.77
N SER A 841 -30.14 -6.12 42.97
CA SER A 841 -28.77 -5.76 43.32
C SER A 841 -27.72 -6.76 42.80
N MET A 842 -26.46 -6.32 42.72
CA MET A 842 -25.33 -7.19 42.37
C MET A 842 -25.16 -8.36 43.34
N ASN A 843 -25.45 -8.16 44.62
CA ASN A 843 -25.32 -9.21 45.64
C ASN A 843 -26.38 -10.30 45.46
N GLU A 844 -27.62 -9.93 45.11
CA GLU A 844 -28.71 -10.88 44.84
C GLU A 844 -28.47 -11.64 43.53
N PHE A 845 -28.05 -10.93 42.48
CA PHE A 845 -27.65 -11.53 41.21
C PHE A 845 -26.51 -12.54 41.40
N ALA A 846 -25.42 -12.14 42.07
CA ALA A 846 -24.27 -13.00 42.33
C ALA A 846 -24.65 -14.23 43.18
N LYS A 847 -25.49 -14.06 44.20
CA LYS A 847 -26.01 -15.16 45.02
C LYS A 847 -26.83 -16.13 44.17
N PHE A 848 -27.75 -15.64 43.34
CA PHE A 848 -28.57 -16.48 42.46
C PHE A 848 -27.70 -17.30 41.49
N ILE A 849 -26.71 -16.69 40.84
CA ILE A 849 -25.81 -17.41 39.94
C ILE A 849 -24.97 -18.44 40.72
N LYS A 850 -24.46 -18.09 41.91
CA LYS A 850 -23.69 -19.01 42.77
C LYS A 850 -24.52 -20.20 43.29
N ASP A 851 -25.82 -20.02 43.53
CA ASP A 851 -26.75 -21.10 43.90
C ASP A 851 -27.17 -21.98 42.69
N LYS A 852 -26.90 -21.54 41.45
CA LYS A 852 -27.13 -22.30 40.21
C LYS A 852 -25.88 -23.00 39.66
N CYS A 853 -24.69 -22.48 39.97
CA CYS A 853 -23.42 -23.13 39.63
C CYS A 853 -23.14 -24.37 40.51
N PRO A 854 -22.34 -25.35 40.06
CA PRO A 854 -21.83 -26.39 40.94
C PRO A 854 -21.05 -25.79 42.11
N LYS A 855 -21.32 -26.29 43.31
CA LYS A 855 -20.43 -26.11 44.47
C LYS A 855 -19.27 -27.10 44.31
N TYR A 856 -18.05 -26.58 44.29
CA TYR A 856 -16.79 -27.31 44.35
C TYR A 856 -16.27 -27.27 45.79
#